data_AF-A0A411G6W1-F1
#
_entry.id   AF-A0A411G6W1-F1
#
_cell.length_a   1.000
_cell.length_b   1.000
_cell.length_c   1.000
_cell.angle_alpha   90.00
_cell.angle_beta   90.00
_cell.angle_gamma   90.00
#
_symmetry.space_group_name_H-M   'P 1'
#
loop_
_entity.id
_entity.type
_entity.pdbx_description
1 polymer ?
#
loop_
_entity_poly.entity_id
_entity_poly.type
_entity_poly.pdbx_seq_one_letter_code
_entity_poly.pdbx_strand_id
1 'polypeptide(L)'
;NKRRQHLKFIKMEAILDFNGYFLGKKYKIKEYCIYVIRSRSHDVVSHYIQVSKPPKSWHALSLENRNNYKTYFRRFGISWKTGTNNEIIIAEDFWDTLKAVEVVYVINQGKHKLLENYFKKDLPFKFIYLNDSGFDLKPQMSTRCRYHKNPQKNNCAGDNALAMMEWLKKVRINHVEIPGEKKNIVIDFNGYFLSDTEYIIKEYSLFIIRDMTNEVIFKDFQVSKPPVPCHQLDDVAQDNYSTYYESYGIDWSEGKIVSAIIKNDLKQKLQNSKNIYVRDQTQKELLNSYLDQNFNAVCLADVGLDFVPQMMTNCKNHAEPDKNNCAQDNAFGMLKWLLKRNSDDYNLSSKDKNVILDFNGYYLSYDEFVIKEYSLYVVRNRTNDIIDHDYGVSKPLHLCHQINEIDQENYSDYYNNYGIDWGTGTRDINSIKRDLQKLLRTSKNIYVKDQYHKKELNHFLNHDFQAISLEDLDLKLEPVEGTNCTNHKHPDKNICANDDALKMLDLLGGKVLYPISRVKENIVIDFNGFFINDQFVLKEYSFYVIDDETYQIVISLSGVIGSPIVQTDNVDEKSLENIDTYTKNFGIDWYSQSSNSEFDKHDLQTRLNVSNKVFVMDKSKHQSLLNYLKNDVSSGFVYLADLGFKFKPKMTTNCRNHKEHSKNNCAIDNVEVMLEWLVDRFEQISRKSGLKTPEKHIIVDFFGCSIKDHHFAICKFSAIIANKRTPDDVNLFFSVKISASDNAAQVEPTMQDDRFHKNNEIDGTVLTTHLEQLPEILNDYFKPATHIYVKNMSKQKLLERYIGEEHNIICLESLGYKSKRVGSDECTPHEENHVICRIDHSKNMLHWFKLNIGDFLSKNDEIENSRDSQIAVDN
;
A
#
# COMPACT_ATOMS: atom_id res chain seq x y z
N ASN A 1 15.18 -2.13 42.37
CA ASN A 1 14.78 -3.56 42.27
C ASN A 1 13.77 -3.88 41.18
N LYS A 2 12.64 -3.16 41.01
CA LYS A 2 11.69 -3.40 39.88
C LYS A 2 12.33 -3.32 38.47
N ARG A 3 13.28 -2.39 38.25
CA ARG A 3 14.04 -2.28 36.98
C ARG A 3 14.95 -3.49 36.68
N ARG A 4 15.44 -4.20 37.72
CA ARG A 4 16.20 -5.45 37.57
C ARG A 4 15.30 -6.67 37.29
N GLN A 5 14.02 -6.62 37.67
CA GLN A 5 13.07 -7.70 37.37
C GLN A 5 12.58 -7.67 35.92
N HIS A 6 12.46 -6.49 35.29
CA HIS A 6 12.11 -6.42 33.86
C HIS A 6 13.24 -6.91 32.92
N LEU A 7 14.51 -6.76 33.34
CA LEU A 7 15.66 -7.26 32.58
C LEU A 7 15.80 -8.80 32.61
N LYS A 8 15.10 -9.52 33.51
CA LYS A 8 15.13 -10.99 33.55
C LYS A 8 14.52 -11.67 32.31
N PHE A 9 13.75 -10.95 31.49
CA PHE A 9 13.08 -11.51 30.32
C PHE A 9 13.76 -11.16 28.99
N ILE A 10 14.77 -10.27 29.00
CA ILE A 10 15.47 -9.87 27.78
C ILE A 10 16.75 -10.69 27.68
N LYS A 11 16.78 -11.64 26.75
CA LYS A 11 17.98 -12.40 26.41
C LYS A 11 19.01 -11.46 25.76
N MET A 12 20.24 -11.53 26.25
CA MET A 12 21.36 -10.67 25.84
C MET A 12 22.48 -11.54 25.27
N GLU A 13 23.21 -10.99 24.30
CA GLU A 13 24.37 -11.63 23.67
C GLU A 13 25.55 -10.67 23.72
N ALA A 14 26.77 -11.19 23.57
CA ALA A 14 27.99 -10.40 23.55
C ALA A 14 28.80 -10.64 22.28
N ILE A 15 29.37 -9.59 21.71
CA ILE A 15 30.40 -9.67 20.66
C ILE A 15 31.71 -9.22 21.29
N LEU A 16 32.74 -10.06 21.19
CA LEU A 16 33.97 -9.88 21.94
C LEU A 16 35.21 -10.03 21.05
N ASP A 17 36.08 -9.03 21.10
CA ASP A 17 37.49 -9.17 20.71
C ASP A 17 38.43 -8.66 21.82
N PHE A 18 39.65 -9.20 21.85
CA PHE A 18 40.66 -8.81 22.83
C PHE A 18 42.09 -9.07 22.35
N ASN A 19 43.02 -8.24 22.81
CA ASN A 19 44.44 -8.33 22.54
C ASN A 19 45.23 -8.48 23.86
N GLY A 20 46.28 -9.30 23.86
CA GLY A 20 47.00 -9.64 25.08
C GLY A 20 48.36 -10.29 24.83
N TYR A 21 49.03 -10.63 25.92
CA TYR A 21 50.40 -11.16 25.94
C TYR A 21 50.54 -12.26 26.98
N PHE A 22 51.62 -13.03 26.90
CA PHE A 22 51.91 -14.10 27.87
C PHE A 22 52.88 -13.62 28.95
N LEU A 23 52.54 -13.92 30.21
CA LEU A 23 53.45 -13.90 31.35
C LEU A 23 53.71 -15.34 31.80
N GLY A 24 54.84 -15.91 31.37
CA GLY A 24 55.07 -17.36 31.39
C GLY A 24 53.97 -18.08 30.59
N LYS A 25 53.33 -19.08 31.19
CA LYS A 25 52.21 -19.83 30.56
C LYS A 25 50.84 -19.16 30.67
N LYS A 26 50.74 -18.03 31.39
CA LYS A 26 49.46 -17.34 31.62
C LYS A 26 49.28 -16.21 30.61
N TYR A 27 48.20 -16.29 29.84
CA TYR A 27 47.73 -15.22 28.97
C TYR A 27 47.14 -14.08 29.80
N LYS A 28 47.41 -12.86 29.36
CA LYS A 28 47.04 -11.61 30.03
C LYS A 28 46.41 -10.69 29.01
N ILE A 29 45.15 -10.34 29.23
CA ILE A 29 44.43 -9.39 28.37
C ILE A 29 44.97 -7.99 28.67
N LYS A 30 45.44 -7.31 27.63
CA LYS A 30 45.90 -5.93 27.68
C LYS A 30 44.82 -4.96 27.23
N GLU A 31 43.99 -5.37 26.28
CA GLU A 31 42.88 -4.60 25.73
C GLU A 31 41.73 -5.56 25.41
N TYR A 32 40.49 -5.17 25.71
CA TYR A 32 39.31 -5.86 25.18
C TYR A 32 38.23 -4.86 24.78
N CYS A 33 37.38 -5.30 23.86
CA CYS A 33 36.12 -4.65 23.54
C CYS A 33 34.99 -5.66 23.56
N ILE A 34 33.89 -5.30 24.22
CA ILE A 34 32.66 -6.10 24.24
C ILE A 34 31.46 -5.22 23.90
N TYR A 35 30.68 -5.64 22.90
CA TYR A 35 29.37 -5.11 22.60
C TYR A 35 28.32 -6.05 23.18
N VAL A 36 27.48 -5.54 24.07
CA VAL A 36 26.32 -6.27 24.59
C VAL A 36 25.11 -5.88 23.77
N ILE A 37 24.49 -6.87 23.13
CA ILE A 37 23.38 -6.68 22.21
C ILE A 37 22.15 -7.46 22.68
N ARG A 38 20.94 -7.02 22.28
CA ARG A 38 19.72 -7.79 22.51
C ARG A 38 19.64 -8.94 21.51
N SER A 39 19.32 -10.17 21.95
CA SER A 39 19.29 -11.35 21.06
C SER A 39 18.36 -11.22 19.85
N ARG A 40 17.26 -10.46 19.97
CA ARG A 40 16.28 -10.32 18.87
C ARG A 40 16.59 -9.17 17.93
N SER A 41 16.80 -7.97 18.47
CA SER A 41 17.00 -6.77 17.63
C SER A 41 18.46 -6.52 17.27
N HIS A 42 19.40 -7.14 17.97
CA HIS A 42 20.84 -6.87 17.86
C HIS A 42 21.19 -5.41 18.17
N ASP A 43 20.27 -4.67 18.79
CA ASP A 43 20.54 -3.31 19.28
C ASP A 43 21.61 -3.38 20.35
N VAL A 44 22.60 -2.51 20.21
CA VAL A 44 23.64 -2.32 21.22
C VAL A 44 22.99 -1.73 22.46
N VAL A 45 23.01 -2.49 23.55
CA VAL A 45 22.56 -2.02 24.86
C VAL A 45 23.69 -1.32 25.59
N SER A 46 24.89 -1.88 25.47
CA SER A 46 26.10 -1.28 26.02
C SER A 46 27.32 -1.73 25.22
N HIS A 47 28.39 -0.93 25.29
CA HIS A 47 29.69 -1.31 24.78
C HIS A 47 30.75 -0.88 25.78
N TYR A 48 31.80 -1.70 25.91
CA TYR A 48 32.90 -1.43 26.83
C TYR A 48 34.21 -1.63 26.09
N ILE A 49 35.11 -0.65 26.19
CA ILE A 49 36.50 -0.72 25.73
C ILE A 49 37.38 -0.45 26.94
N GLN A 50 38.24 -1.39 27.29
CA GLN A 50 39.12 -1.26 28.46
C GLN A 50 40.55 -1.66 28.11
N VAL A 51 41.51 -0.97 28.73
CA VAL A 51 42.94 -1.25 28.61
C VAL A 51 43.51 -1.48 30.01
N SER A 52 44.13 -2.64 30.24
CA SER A 52 44.61 -3.02 31.56
C SER A 52 45.95 -2.42 31.92
N LYS A 53 46.07 -1.93 33.15
CA LYS A 53 47.34 -1.54 33.76
C LYS A 53 47.90 -2.77 34.51
N PRO A 54 49.05 -3.32 34.06
CA PRO A 54 49.64 -4.49 34.70
C PRO A 54 50.01 -4.20 36.16
N PRO A 55 49.82 -5.16 37.08
CA PRO A 55 50.06 -4.95 38.51
C PRO A 55 51.54 -4.82 38.86
N LYS A 56 52.43 -5.34 38.01
CA LYS A 56 53.89 -5.29 38.22
C LYS A 56 54.53 -4.14 37.46
N SER A 57 55.53 -3.51 38.06
CA SER A 57 56.39 -2.58 37.34
C SER A 57 57.17 -3.32 36.25
N TRP A 58 57.51 -2.61 35.16
CA TRP A 58 58.25 -3.17 34.03
C TRP A 58 59.57 -3.83 34.46
N HIS A 59 60.26 -3.23 35.43
CA HIS A 59 61.55 -3.72 35.94
C HIS A 59 61.41 -4.99 36.79
N ALA A 60 60.22 -5.25 37.35
CA ALA A 60 59.94 -6.46 38.12
C ALA A 60 59.59 -7.69 37.25
N LEU A 61 59.64 -7.56 35.93
CA LEU A 61 59.42 -8.66 35.00
C LEU A 61 60.71 -9.41 34.69
N SER A 62 60.62 -10.74 34.57
CA SER A 62 61.69 -11.56 33.98
C SER A 62 62.03 -11.09 32.55
N LEU A 63 63.22 -11.42 32.07
CA LEU A 63 63.65 -11.07 30.72
C LEU A 63 62.71 -11.65 29.65
N GLU A 64 62.29 -12.91 29.82
CA GLU A 64 61.32 -13.58 28.96
C GLU A 64 59.99 -12.81 28.87
N ASN A 65 59.42 -12.42 30.01
CA ASN A 65 58.16 -11.68 30.05
C ASN A 65 58.27 -10.28 29.42
N ARG A 66 59.42 -9.61 29.59
CA ARG A 66 59.70 -8.34 28.89
C ARG A 66 59.75 -8.55 27.38
N ASN A 67 60.34 -9.65 26.91
CA ASN A 67 60.41 -9.95 25.48
C ASN A 67 59.04 -10.31 24.90
N ASN A 68 58.24 -11.13 25.59
CA ASN A 68 56.86 -11.43 25.21
C ASN A 68 56.02 -10.15 25.06
N TYR A 69 56.17 -9.22 26.01
CA TYR A 69 55.48 -7.93 25.93
C TYR A 69 56.01 -7.03 24.79
N LYS A 70 57.32 -7.02 24.52
CA LYS A 70 57.87 -6.27 23.38
C LYS A 70 57.27 -6.76 22.06
N THR A 71 57.08 -8.06 21.88
CA THR A 71 56.41 -8.65 20.70
C THR A 71 54.97 -8.17 20.60
N TYR A 72 54.21 -8.22 21.70
CA TYR A 72 52.87 -7.65 21.76
C TYR A 72 52.87 -6.15 21.40
N PHE A 73 53.77 -5.36 22.01
CA PHE A 73 53.86 -3.92 21.80
C PHE A 73 54.17 -3.55 20.35
N ARG A 74 54.99 -4.34 19.64
CA ARG A 74 55.25 -4.09 18.21
C ARG A 74 54.00 -4.24 17.35
N ARG A 75 53.10 -5.16 17.70
CA ARG A 75 51.89 -5.46 16.91
C ARG A 75 50.69 -4.57 17.26
N PHE A 76 50.53 -4.26 18.55
CA PHE A 76 49.34 -3.57 19.06
C PHE A 76 49.68 -2.18 19.63
N GLY A 77 50.93 -1.91 19.98
CA GLY A 77 51.43 -0.57 20.34
C GLY A 77 50.82 0.10 21.57
N ILE A 78 50.26 -0.67 22.51
CA ILE A 78 49.80 -0.16 23.80
C ILE A 78 50.94 -0.28 24.81
N SER A 79 51.37 0.85 25.41
CA SER A 79 52.52 0.85 26.33
C SER A 79 52.24 0.07 27.62
N TRP A 80 53.29 -0.45 28.28
CA TRP A 80 53.17 -1.21 29.53
C TRP A 80 52.39 -0.44 30.59
N LYS A 81 52.72 0.85 30.77
CA LYS A 81 52.16 1.72 31.82
C LYS A 81 50.76 2.26 31.48
N THR A 82 50.34 2.19 30.21
CA THR A 82 49.04 2.68 29.74
C THR A 82 47.93 1.73 30.17
N GLY A 83 46.84 2.27 30.73
CA GLY A 83 45.63 1.53 31.10
C GLY A 83 44.71 2.37 31.98
N THR A 84 43.43 2.03 31.99
CA THR A 84 42.39 2.70 32.78
C THR A 84 42.32 2.15 34.19
N ASN A 85 42.36 0.82 34.33
CA ASN A 85 42.18 0.12 35.60
C ASN A 85 43.22 -0.98 35.81
N ASN A 86 43.34 -1.46 37.04
CA ASN A 86 44.13 -2.64 37.37
C ASN A 86 43.57 -3.87 36.64
N GLU A 87 44.45 -4.76 36.20
CA GLU A 87 44.08 -6.04 35.55
C GLU A 87 43.03 -6.84 36.32
N ILE A 88 43.09 -6.86 37.66
CA ILE A 88 42.14 -7.59 38.51
C ILE A 88 40.72 -7.03 38.35
N ILE A 89 40.59 -5.71 38.47
CA ILE A 89 39.30 -5.00 38.33
C ILE A 89 38.72 -5.25 36.93
N ILE A 90 39.57 -5.17 35.90
CA ILE A 90 39.17 -5.48 34.52
C ILE A 90 38.70 -6.92 34.37
N ALA A 91 39.37 -7.89 35.02
CA ALA A 91 38.94 -9.28 34.96
C ALA A 91 37.55 -9.48 35.62
N GLU A 92 37.29 -8.81 36.72
CA GLU A 92 36.01 -8.86 37.45
C GLU A 92 34.89 -8.23 36.62
N ASP A 93 35.08 -6.98 36.14
CA ASP A 93 34.10 -6.28 35.30
C ASP A 93 33.79 -7.05 34.02
N PHE A 94 34.82 -7.63 33.41
CA PHE A 94 34.68 -8.42 32.19
C PHE A 94 33.89 -9.71 32.46
N TRP A 95 34.22 -10.42 33.56
CA TRP A 95 33.50 -11.62 33.96
C TRP A 95 32.03 -11.35 34.29
N ASP A 96 31.74 -10.28 35.01
CA ASP A 96 30.39 -9.92 35.39
C ASP A 96 29.54 -9.48 34.19
N THR A 97 30.15 -8.85 33.19
CA THR A 97 29.47 -8.56 31.91
C THR A 97 29.11 -9.85 31.18
N LEU A 98 30.03 -10.82 31.11
CA LEU A 98 29.78 -12.11 30.42
C LEU A 98 28.73 -12.97 31.14
N LYS A 99 28.62 -12.92 32.47
CA LYS A 99 27.55 -13.64 33.22
C LYS A 99 26.14 -13.24 32.81
N ALA A 100 25.96 -12.03 32.28
CA ALA A 100 24.66 -11.51 31.92
C ALA A 100 24.21 -11.89 30.50
N VAL A 101 25.06 -12.59 29.73
CA VAL A 101 24.77 -12.94 28.33
C VAL A 101 24.63 -14.45 28.14
N GLU A 102 23.77 -14.85 27.21
CA GLU A 102 23.49 -16.25 26.86
C GLU A 102 24.52 -16.79 25.84
N VAL A 103 24.93 -15.93 24.90
CA VAL A 103 25.82 -16.26 23.78
C VAL A 103 26.95 -15.24 23.67
N VAL A 104 28.16 -15.72 23.38
CA VAL A 104 29.35 -14.90 23.12
C VAL A 104 29.87 -15.19 21.71
N TYR A 105 29.80 -14.19 20.83
CA TYR A 105 30.44 -14.20 19.53
C TYR A 105 31.91 -13.83 19.69
N VAL A 106 32.77 -14.71 19.22
CA VAL A 106 34.21 -14.48 19.12
C VAL A 106 34.66 -14.83 17.71
N ILE A 107 35.76 -14.23 17.28
CA ILE A 107 36.25 -14.46 15.91
C ILE A 107 36.52 -15.94 15.60
N ASN A 108 37.19 -16.66 16.51
CA ASN A 108 37.54 -18.08 16.30
C ASN A 108 37.81 -18.81 17.62
N GLN A 109 37.91 -20.14 17.53
CA GLN A 109 38.20 -21.02 18.66
C GLN A 109 39.55 -20.71 19.34
N GLY A 110 40.53 -20.18 18.60
CA GLY A 110 41.82 -19.77 19.16
C GLY A 110 41.69 -18.64 20.19
N LYS A 111 40.87 -17.62 19.91
CA LYS A 111 40.52 -16.58 20.89
C LYS A 111 39.78 -17.17 22.09
N HIS A 112 38.84 -18.10 21.88
CA HIS A 112 38.17 -18.76 23.00
C HIS A 112 39.17 -19.43 23.97
N LYS A 113 40.12 -20.24 23.46
CA LYS A 113 41.15 -20.90 24.29
C LYS A 113 42.03 -19.90 25.07
N LEU A 114 42.33 -18.73 24.50
CA LEU A 114 43.07 -17.67 25.19
C LEU A 114 42.26 -17.06 26.34
N LEU A 115 40.93 -16.98 26.19
CA LEU A 115 40.03 -16.47 27.22
C LEU A 115 39.91 -17.45 28.40
N GLU A 116 39.79 -18.75 28.13
CA GLU A 116 39.82 -19.81 29.17
C GLU A 116 41.14 -19.76 29.96
N ASN A 117 42.27 -19.61 29.26
CA ASN A 117 43.58 -19.48 29.90
C ASN A 117 43.67 -18.24 30.80
N TYR A 118 43.09 -17.11 30.38
CA TYR A 118 43.06 -15.87 31.17
C TYR A 118 42.32 -16.06 32.51
N PHE A 119 41.13 -16.67 32.47
CA PHE A 119 40.28 -16.89 33.65
C PHE A 119 40.65 -18.14 34.46
N LYS A 120 41.47 -19.05 33.91
CA LYS A 120 41.86 -20.34 34.52
C LYS A 120 40.68 -21.25 34.87
N LYS A 121 39.65 -21.23 34.04
CA LYS A 121 38.44 -22.05 34.22
C LYS A 121 37.71 -22.17 32.90
N ASP A 122 36.92 -23.22 32.80
CA ASP A 122 35.97 -23.39 31.73
C ASP A 122 34.93 -22.27 31.80
N LEU A 123 34.58 -21.76 30.63
CA LEU A 123 33.66 -20.66 30.47
C LEU A 123 32.26 -21.25 30.22
N PRO A 124 31.29 -21.09 31.13
CA PRO A 124 29.98 -21.73 31.01
C PRO A 124 29.06 -21.06 29.98
N PHE A 125 29.63 -20.33 29.01
CA PHE A 125 28.89 -19.57 28.01
C PHE A 125 28.82 -20.33 26.70
N LYS A 126 27.75 -20.14 25.93
CA LYS A 126 27.69 -20.65 24.56
C LYS A 126 28.53 -19.75 23.66
N PHE A 127 29.56 -20.29 23.02
CA PHE A 127 30.37 -19.55 22.06
C PHE A 127 29.92 -19.80 20.62
N ILE A 128 29.90 -18.75 19.80
CA ILE A 128 29.73 -18.83 18.35
C ILE A 128 30.97 -18.22 17.70
N TYR A 129 31.56 -18.97 16.76
CA TYR A 129 32.80 -18.60 16.08
C TYR A 129 32.48 -17.95 14.73
N LEU A 130 32.77 -16.66 14.59
CA LEU A 130 32.35 -15.93 13.40
C LEU A 130 33.06 -16.40 12.12
N ASN A 131 34.31 -16.85 12.21
CA ASN A 131 35.03 -17.43 11.06
C ASN A 131 34.33 -18.66 10.48
N ASP A 132 33.73 -19.50 11.34
CA ASP A 132 32.99 -20.70 10.92
C ASP A 132 31.67 -20.31 10.21
N SER A 133 31.20 -19.08 10.44
CA SER A 133 30.06 -18.46 9.75
C SER A 133 30.48 -17.59 8.55
N GLY A 134 31.72 -17.71 8.07
CA GLY A 134 32.21 -16.99 6.89
C GLY A 134 32.68 -15.55 7.14
N PHE A 135 32.83 -15.12 8.39
CA PHE A 135 33.44 -13.82 8.69
C PHE A 135 34.96 -13.90 8.52
N ASP A 136 35.50 -13.25 7.48
CA ASP A 136 36.94 -13.06 7.32
C ASP A 136 37.35 -11.67 7.85
N LEU A 137 37.81 -11.62 9.11
CA LEU A 137 38.30 -10.37 9.67
C LEU A 137 39.57 -9.95 8.95
N LYS A 138 39.50 -8.85 8.20
CA LYS A 138 40.66 -8.10 7.72
C LYS A 138 41.02 -7.03 8.75
N PRO A 139 42.04 -7.24 9.59
CA PRO A 139 42.32 -6.32 10.69
C PRO A 139 42.62 -4.93 10.13
N GLN A 140 41.90 -3.92 10.62
CA GLN A 140 42.22 -2.55 10.27
C GLN A 140 43.50 -2.15 11.00
N MET A 141 44.54 -1.87 10.23
CA MET A 141 45.82 -1.41 10.79
C MET A 141 45.80 0.07 11.16
N SER A 142 44.62 0.70 11.18
CA SER A 142 44.39 2.08 11.61
C SER A 142 43.30 2.12 12.68
N THR A 143 43.54 2.79 13.80
CA THR A 143 42.59 2.91 14.91
C THR A 143 42.39 4.36 15.35
N ARG A 144 41.20 4.65 15.89
CA ARG A 144 40.92 5.91 16.62
C ARG A 144 41.17 5.78 18.12
N CYS A 145 41.56 4.60 18.60
CA CYS A 145 41.79 4.35 20.02
C CYS A 145 43.05 5.10 20.51
N ARG A 146 42.86 6.04 21.44
CA ARG A 146 43.91 6.92 21.99
C ARG A 146 45.03 6.20 22.76
N TYR A 147 44.85 4.91 23.08
CA TYR A 147 45.83 4.14 23.86
C TYR A 147 46.95 3.54 23.01
N HIS A 148 46.82 3.56 21.69
CA HIS A 148 47.81 3.06 20.75
C HIS A 148 48.85 4.14 20.43
N LYS A 149 50.14 3.82 20.57
CA LYS A 149 51.24 4.76 20.29
C LYS A 149 51.31 5.18 18.81
N ASN A 150 50.96 4.28 17.90
CA ASN A 150 50.97 4.52 16.45
C ASN A 150 49.60 4.14 15.87
N PRO A 151 48.56 4.98 16.03
CA PRO A 151 47.21 4.61 15.65
C PRO A 151 47.06 4.16 14.19
N GLN A 152 47.88 4.67 13.26
CA GLN A 152 47.86 4.30 11.84
C GLN A 152 48.52 2.96 11.48
N LYS A 153 49.12 2.24 12.45
CA LYS A 153 49.81 0.96 12.19
C LYS A 153 49.43 -0.15 13.16
N ASN A 154 48.44 0.08 14.02
CA ASN A 154 48.15 -0.80 15.14
C ASN A 154 46.74 -1.38 15.01
N ASN A 155 46.62 -2.68 15.25
CA ASN A 155 45.34 -3.35 15.38
C ASN A 155 44.72 -3.07 16.76
N CYS A 156 43.42 -2.75 16.81
CA CYS A 156 42.66 -2.41 18.01
C CYS A 156 41.50 -3.39 18.22
N ALA A 157 41.32 -3.88 19.45
CA ALA A 157 40.22 -4.79 19.75
C ALA A 157 38.84 -4.13 19.55
N GLY A 158 38.74 -2.81 19.80
CA GLY A 158 37.53 -2.03 19.58
C GLY A 158 37.10 -2.02 18.11
N ASP A 159 38.03 -1.76 17.20
CA ASP A 159 37.74 -1.70 15.76
C ASP A 159 37.38 -3.09 15.21
N ASN A 160 38.03 -4.15 15.69
CA ASN A 160 37.68 -5.52 15.32
C ASN A 160 36.30 -5.92 15.83
N ALA A 161 35.97 -5.64 17.10
CA ALA A 161 34.67 -5.95 17.67
C ALA A 161 33.55 -5.16 16.98
N LEU A 162 33.81 -3.92 16.57
CA LEU A 162 32.90 -3.12 15.76
C LEU A 162 32.69 -3.76 14.37
N ALA A 163 33.76 -4.17 13.69
CA ALA A 163 33.66 -4.87 12.40
C ALA A 163 32.87 -6.18 12.51
N MET A 164 33.10 -6.95 13.58
CA MET A 164 32.33 -8.16 13.90
C MET A 164 30.84 -7.84 14.12
N MET A 165 30.52 -6.75 14.83
CA MET A 165 29.15 -6.32 15.08
C MET A 165 28.44 -5.84 13.82
N GLU A 166 29.10 -5.03 13.00
CA GLU A 166 28.52 -4.57 11.73
C GLU A 166 28.30 -5.74 10.76
N TRP A 167 29.23 -6.69 10.72
CA TRP A 167 29.03 -7.93 9.97
C TRP A 167 27.86 -8.76 10.53
N LEU A 168 27.79 -8.94 11.85
CA LEU A 168 26.71 -9.71 12.47
C LEU A 168 25.35 -9.05 12.23
N LYS A 169 25.27 -7.71 12.31
CA LYS A 169 24.09 -6.95 11.91
C LYS A 169 23.75 -7.21 10.45
N LYS A 170 24.70 -7.13 9.53
CA LYS A 170 24.46 -7.38 8.11
C LYS A 170 23.95 -8.81 7.84
N VAL A 171 24.49 -9.81 8.54
CA VAL A 171 24.12 -11.22 8.31
C VAL A 171 22.81 -11.57 9.05
N ARG A 172 22.57 -11.04 10.25
CA ARG A 172 21.40 -11.40 11.07
C ARG A 172 20.23 -10.41 11.06
N ILE A 173 20.39 -9.16 10.63
CA ILE A 173 19.23 -8.31 10.32
C ILE A 173 18.40 -8.94 9.18
N ASN A 174 19.00 -9.85 8.40
CA ASN A 174 18.31 -10.70 7.42
C ASN A 174 17.73 -12.01 8.01
N HIS A 175 18.00 -12.30 9.29
CA HIS A 175 17.60 -13.54 9.99
C HIS A 175 17.19 -13.28 11.45
N VAL A 176 16.35 -12.27 11.73
CA VAL A 176 15.48 -12.40 12.91
C VAL A 176 14.44 -13.47 12.55
N GLU A 177 14.85 -14.72 12.61
CA GLU A 177 13.92 -15.84 12.70
C GLU A 177 13.14 -15.64 14.00
N ILE A 178 11.94 -15.07 13.88
CA ILE A 178 10.98 -15.15 14.96
C ILE A 178 10.70 -16.65 15.11
N PRO A 179 11.04 -17.28 16.25
CA PRO A 179 10.88 -18.72 16.40
C PRO A 179 9.43 -19.12 16.10
N GLY A 180 9.25 -20.02 15.13
CA GLY A 180 7.94 -20.47 14.65
C GLY A 180 7.40 -19.74 13.43
N GLU A 181 8.03 -18.64 13.00
CA GLU A 181 7.63 -17.93 11.80
C GLU A 181 8.19 -18.62 10.55
N LYS A 182 7.28 -19.16 9.76
CA LYS A 182 7.57 -19.78 8.47
C LYS A 182 7.90 -18.69 7.44
N LYS A 183 8.89 -18.97 6.59
CA LYS A 183 9.32 -18.08 5.51
C LYS A 183 9.11 -18.75 4.16
N ASN A 184 8.70 -17.97 3.18
CA ASN A 184 8.65 -18.37 1.78
C ASN A 184 9.88 -17.81 1.08
N ILE A 185 10.44 -18.55 0.12
CA ILE A 185 11.61 -18.11 -0.65
C ILE A 185 11.29 -18.18 -2.12
N VAL A 186 11.62 -17.14 -2.89
CA VAL A 186 11.58 -17.15 -4.35
C VAL A 186 13.02 -17.10 -4.82
N ILE A 187 13.43 -18.04 -5.68
CA ILE A 187 14.81 -18.13 -6.17
C ILE A 187 14.83 -18.46 -7.66
N ASP A 188 15.69 -17.76 -8.40
CA ASP A 188 16.09 -18.11 -9.77
C ASP A 188 17.62 -18.08 -9.86
N PHE A 189 18.18 -18.88 -10.76
CA PHE A 189 19.62 -18.98 -10.94
C PHE A 189 19.99 -19.46 -12.35
N ASN A 190 21.17 -19.04 -12.78
CA ASN A 190 21.78 -19.47 -14.03
C ASN A 190 23.17 -20.07 -13.75
N GLY A 191 23.53 -21.12 -14.48
CA GLY A 191 24.74 -21.90 -14.22
C GLY A 191 25.12 -22.78 -15.39
N TYR A 192 26.24 -23.48 -15.24
CA TYR A 192 26.84 -24.33 -16.27
C TYR A 192 27.29 -25.66 -15.66
N PHE A 193 27.51 -26.65 -16.51
CA PHE A 193 28.03 -27.95 -16.11
C PHE A 193 29.56 -27.95 -16.18
N LEU A 194 30.22 -28.14 -15.03
CA LEU A 194 31.67 -28.30 -14.92
C LEU A 194 32.12 -29.71 -15.37
N SER A 195 31.20 -30.67 -15.31
CA SER A 195 31.30 -32.02 -15.89
C SER A 195 29.89 -32.50 -16.22
N ASP A 196 29.74 -33.67 -16.84
CA ASP A 196 28.43 -34.26 -17.19
C ASP A 196 27.44 -34.35 -16.02
N THR A 197 27.93 -34.36 -14.77
CA THR A 197 27.09 -34.49 -13.56
C THR A 197 27.16 -33.29 -12.61
N GLU A 198 28.19 -32.44 -12.73
CA GLU A 198 28.42 -31.37 -11.77
C GLU A 198 27.92 -30.03 -12.32
N TYR A 199 26.70 -29.66 -11.94
CA TYR A 199 26.16 -28.33 -12.20
C TYR A 199 26.73 -27.31 -11.21
N ILE A 200 27.13 -26.13 -11.69
CA ILE A 200 27.64 -25.02 -10.89
C ILE A 200 26.79 -23.77 -11.15
N ILE A 201 26.24 -23.19 -10.09
CA ILE A 201 25.56 -21.89 -10.16
C ILE A 201 26.58 -20.79 -10.42
N LYS A 202 26.45 -20.08 -11.55
CA LYS A 202 27.26 -18.90 -11.90
C LYS A 202 26.66 -17.61 -11.38
N GLU A 203 25.34 -17.48 -11.36
CA GLU A 203 24.62 -16.41 -10.69
C GLU A 203 23.33 -16.90 -10.06
N TYR A 204 22.91 -16.28 -8.96
CA TYR A 204 21.57 -16.48 -8.41
C TYR A 204 21.01 -15.19 -7.84
N SER A 205 19.69 -15.12 -7.77
CA SER A 205 18.98 -14.16 -6.95
C SER A 205 17.91 -14.84 -6.13
N LEU A 206 17.74 -14.39 -4.88
CA LEU A 206 16.69 -14.88 -4.01
C LEU A 206 16.01 -13.75 -3.24
N PHE A 207 14.75 -13.96 -2.94
CA PHE A 207 13.90 -13.12 -2.11
C PHE A 207 13.31 -13.97 -1.00
N ILE A 208 13.46 -13.53 0.25
CA ILE A 208 12.81 -14.17 1.40
C ILE A 208 11.61 -13.33 1.80
N ILE A 209 10.47 -13.99 1.90
CA ILE A 209 9.16 -13.39 2.13
C ILE A 209 8.60 -13.94 3.44
N ARG A 210 8.03 -13.06 4.26
CA ARG A 210 7.28 -13.44 5.45
C ARG A 210 5.96 -14.11 5.04
N ASP A 211 5.71 -15.33 5.51
CA ASP A 211 4.57 -16.15 5.03
C ASP A 211 3.19 -15.50 5.27
N MET A 212 3.01 -14.81 6.40
CA MET A 212 1.71 -14.23 6.78
C MET A 212 1.42 -12.86 6.17
N THR A 213 2.45 -12.07 5.87
CA THR A 213 2.28 -10.68 5.42
C THR A 213 2.71 -10.47 3.97
N ASN A 214 3.34 -11.48 3.36
CA ASN A 214 3.99 -11.36 2.06
C ASN A 214 5.07 -10.24 1.99
N GLU A 215 5.54 -9.76 3.14
CA GLU A 215 6.61 -8.76 3.22
C GLU A 215 7.95 -9.36 2.78
N VAL A 216 8.66 -8.70 1.87
CA VAL A 216 10.02 -9.08 1.49
C VAL A 216 10.98 -8.63 2.59
N ILE A 217 11.47 -9.58 3.38
CA ILE A 217 12.35 -9.32 4.52
C ILE A 217 13.84 -9.43 4.16
N PHE A 218 14.17 -10.07 3.05
CA PHE A 218 15.55 -10.18 2.59
C PHE A 218 15.65 -10.36 1.07
N LYS A 219 16.72 -9.82 0.50
CA LYS A 219 17.08 -9.93 -0.92
C LYS A 219 18.57 -10.25 -1.02
N ASP A 220 18.92 -11.18 -1.89
CA ASP A 220 20.33 -11.48 -2.17
C ASP A 220 20.54 -11.74 -3.67
N PHE A 221 21.72 -11.37 -4.12
CA PHE A 221 22.16 -11.55 -5.49
C PHE A 221 23.67 -11.71 -5.49
N GLN A 222 24.16 -12.81 -6.07
CA GLN A 222 25.59 -13.09 -6.15
C GLN A 222 25.96 -13.66 -7.51
N VAL A 223 27.17 -13.32 -7.95
CA VAL A 223 27.87 -13.96 -9.07
C VAL A 223 29.05 -14.73 -8.51
N SER A 224 29.14 -16.01 -8.86
CA SER A 224 30.16 -16.91 -8.38
C SER A 224 31.47 -16.70 -9.12
N LYS A 225 32.55 -16.66 -8.35
CA LYS A 225 33.92 -16.76 -8.86
C LYS A 225 34.14 -18.21 -9.30
N PRO A 226 34.75 -18.43 -10.48
CA PRO A 226 34.98 -19.78 -10.99
C PRO A 226 35.87 -20.60 -10.05
N PRO A 227 35.70 -21.93 -10.02
CA PRO A 227 36.47 -22.82 -9.17
C PRO A 227 37.95 -22.88 -9.58
N VAL A 228 38.23 -22.74 -10.88
CA VAL A 228 39.58 -22.75 -11.48
C VAL A 228 39.68 -21.74 -12.62
N PRO A 229 40.89 -21.32 -13.03
CA PRO A 229 41.08 -20.57 -14.27
C PRO A 229 40.56 -21.32 -15.50
N CYS A 230 40.03 -20.61 -16.51
CA CYS A 230 39.40 -21.22 -17.70
C CYS A 230 40.33 -22.19 -18.44
N HIS A 231 41.62 -21.86 -18.58
CA HIS A 231 42.61 -22.74 -19.24
C HIS A 231 42.92 -24.05 -18.49
N GLN A 232 42.36 -24.24 -17.29
CA GLN A 232 42.49 -25.48 -16.50
C GLN A 232 41.24 -26.35 -16.59
N LEU A 233 40.19 -25.88 -17.26
CA LEU A 233 39.01 -26.69 -17.59
C LEU A 233 39.36 -27.69 -18.69
N ASP A 234 38.75 -28.86 -18.66
CA ASP A 234 38.75 -29.75 -19.82
C ASP A 234 37.90 -29.18 -20.97
N ASP A 235 38.06 -29.75 -22.17
CA ASP A 235 37.38 -29.25 -23.36
C ASP A 235 35.85 -29.27 -23.22
N VAL A 236 35.30 -30.29 -22.53
CA VAL A 236 33.85 -30.42 -22.30
C VAL A 236 33.33 -29.28 -21.41
N ALA A 237 34.03 -28.96 -20.33
CA ALA A 237 33.67 -27.86 -19.44
C ALA A 237 33.83 -26.49 -20.10
N GLN A 238 34.84 -26.33 -20.97
CA GLN A 238 35.01 -25.10 -21.76
C GLN A 238 33.85 -24.91 -22.74
N ASP A 239 33.45 -25.97 -23.46
CA ASP A 239 32.32 -25.94 -24.40
C ASP A 239 31.01 -25.65 -23.67
N ASN A 240 30.73 -26.35 -22.56
CA ASN A 240 29.56 -26.11 -21.71
C ASN A 240 29.50 -24.65 -21.23
N TYR A 241 30.65 -24.07 -20.87
CA TYR A 241 30.70 -22.67 -20.47
C TYR A 241 30.51 -21.71 -21.66
N SER A 242 31.05 -22.03 -22.83
CA SER A 242 30.85 -21.21 -24.03
C SER A 242 29.37 -21.10 -24.37
N THR A 243 28.63 -22.22 -24.35
CA THR A 243 27.17 -22.23 -24.54
C THR A 243 26.44 -21.42 -23.48
N TYR A 244 26.86 -21.52 -22.21
CA TYR A 244 26.34 -20.67 -21.13
C TYR A 244 26.61 -19.18 -21.41
N TYR A 245 27.84 -18.82 -21.81
CA TYR A 245 28.23 -17.44 -22.07
C TYR A 245 27.43 -16.83 -23.22
N GLU A 246 27.13 -17.57 -24.28
CA GLU A 246 26.30 -17.09 -25.38
C GLU A 246 24.88 -16.71 -24.93
N SER A 247 24.33 -17.39 -23.92
CA SER A 247 22.95 -17.16 -23.44
C SER A 247 22.85 -16.11 -22.32
N TYR A 248 23.87 -16.05 -21.46
CA TYR A 248 23.85 -15.23 -20.24
C TYR A 248 24.94 -14.16 -20.22
N GLY A 249 26.01 -14.32 -20.98
CA GLY A 249 27.13 -13.38 -21.18
C GLY A 249 27.78 -12.85 -19.91
N ILE A 250 27.90 -13.67 -18.87
CA ILE A 250 28.70 -13.36 -17.69
C ILE A 250 30.11 -13.91 -17.93
N ASP A 251 31.14 -13.07 -17.85
CA ASP A 251 32.52 -13.51 -18.10
C ASP A 251 33.00 -14.54 -17.06
N TRP A 252 33.88 -15.47 -17.49
CA TRP A 252 34.41 -16.53 -16.61
C TRP A 252 35.02 -15.94 -15.34
N SER A 253 35.78 -14.86 -15.46
CA SER A 253 36.50 -14.21 -14.37
C SER A 253 35.63 -13.40 -13.40
N GLU A 254 34.37 -13.14 -13.77
CA GLU A 254 33.45 -12.36 -12.94
C GLU A 254 33.02 -13.10 -11.68
N GLY A 255 32.65 -12.31 -10.66
CA GLY A 255 32.21 -12.81 -9.36
C GLY A 255 33.26 -12.68 -8.24
N LYS A 256 32.79 -12.59 -7.01
CA LYS A 256 33.65 -12.36 -5.82
C LYS A 256 33.71 -13.54 -4.86
N ILE A 257 32.73 -14.44 -4.93
CA ILE A 257 32.52 -15.49 -3.94
C ILE A 257 32.67 -16.84 -4.64
N VAL A 258 33.51 -17.72 -4.10
CA VAL A 258 33.68 -19.07 -4.66
C VAL A 258 32.40 -19.89 -4.52
N SER A 259 32.11 -20.74 -5.50
CA SER A 259 30.88 -21.55 -5.55
C SER A 259 30.61 -22.36 -4.27
N ALA A 260 31.66 -22.93 -3.63
CA ALA A 260 31.50 -23.66 -2.37
C ALA A 260 30.89 -22.82 -1.22
N ILE A 261 31.21 -21.52 -1.16
CA ILE A 261 30.62 -20.60 -0.17
C ILE A 261 29.16 -20.34 -0.53
N ILE A 262 28.85 -20.11 -1.81
CA ILE A 262 27.47 -19.94 -2.29
C ILE A 262 26.62 -21.19 -1.98
N LYS A 263 27.15 -22.39 -2.22
CA LYS A 263 26.47 -23.66 -1.93
C LYS A 263 26.11 -23.76 -0.45
N ASN A 264 27.05 -23.47 0.46
CA ASN A 264 26.79 -23.50 1.90
C ASN A 264 25.82 -22.41 2.36
N ASP A 265 25.94 -21.21 1.80
CA ASP A 265 25.07 -20.07 2.11
C ASP A 265 23.63 -20.32 1.65
N LEU A 266 23.42 -20.85 0.44
CA LEU A 266 22.11 -21.28 -0.05
C LEU A 266 21.52 -22.41 0.79
N LYS A 267 22.30 -23.43 1.17
CA LYS A 267 21.83 -24.48 2.10
C LYS A 267 21.26 -23.88 3.37
N GLN A 268 21.98 -22.95 3.99
CA GLN A 268 21.54 -22.30 5.23
C GLN A 268 20.30 -21.43 5.03
N LYS A 269 20.23 -20.66 3.94
CA LYS A 269 19.09 -19.78 3.65
C LYS A 269 17.81 -20.55 3.33
N LEU A 270 17.93 -21.64 2.58
CA LEU A 270 16.80 -22.49 2.20
C LEU A 270 16.35 -23.41 3.35
N GLN A 271 17.24 -23.67 4.31
CA GLN A 271 16.91 -24.42 5.52
C GLN A 271 15.82 -23.67 6.33
N ASN A 272 14.80 -24.42 6.77
CA ASN A 272 13.64 -23.91 7.52
C ASN A 272 12.64 -23.06 6.71
N SER A 273 12.78 -22.95 5.39
CA SER A 273 11.72 -22.39 4.55
C SER A 273 10.47 -23.30 4.56
N LYS A 274 9.29 -22.69 4.47
CA LYS A 274 8.00 -23.39 4.31
C LYS A 274 7.83 -23.81 2.86
N ASN A 275 8.02 -22.86 1.95
CA ASN A 275 7.97 -23.08 0.51
C ASN A 275 9.19 -22.42 -0.14
N ILE A 276 9.77 -23.12 -1.12
CA ILE A 276 10.81 -22.59 -2.00
C ILE A 276 10.20 -22.57 -3.39
N TYR A 277 9.95 -21.38 -3.93
CA TYR A 277 9.40 -21.19 -5.26
C TYR A 277 10.55 -21.07 -6.26
N VAL A 278 10.55 -21.98 -7.22
CA VAL A 278 11.48 -22.00 -8.37
C VAL A 278 10.67 -21.87 -9.65
N ARG A 279 11.31 -21.44 -10.74
CA ARG A 279 10.61 -21.15 -12.00
C ARG A 279 9.87 -22.37 -12.54
N ASP A 280 10.59 -23.47 -12.70
CA ASP A 280 10.12 -24.68 -13.37
C ASP A 280 10.77 -25.95 -12.76
N GLN A 281 10.36 -27.11 -13.27
CA GLN A 281 10.85 -28.41 -12.81
C GLN A 281 12.35 -28.61 -13.07
N THR A 282 12.88 -28.07 -14.16
CA THR A 282 14.32 -28.15 -14.48
C THR A 282 15.15 -27.40 -13.44
N GLN A 283 14.73 -26.18 -13.09
CA GLN A 283 15.36 -25.38 -12.03
C GLN A 283 15.27 -26.08 -10.66
N LYS A 284 14.16 -26.75 -10.35
CA LYS A 284 14.06 -27.56 -9.13
C LYS A 284 15.11 -28.66 -9.07
N GLU A 285 15.27 -29.42 -10.14
CA GLU A 285 16.22 -30.54 -10.22
C GLU A 285 17.67 -30.06 -10.14
N LEU A 286 18.02 -28.99 -10.87
CA LEU A 286 19.34 -28.38 -10.83
C LEU A 286 19.68 -27.83 -9.44
N LEU A 287 18.71 -27.21 -8.75
CA LEU A 287 18.92 -26.70 -7.38
C LEU A 287 19.21 -27.83 -6.40
N ASN A 288 18.41 -28.89 -6.47
CA ASN A 288 18.57 -30.07 -5.61
C ASN A 288 19.92 -30.77 -5.86
N SER A 289 20.31 -30.90 -7.13
CA SER A 289 21.61 -31.45 -7.53
C SER A 289 22.76 -30.58 -7.04
N TYR A 290 22.71 -29.26 -7.28
CA TYR A 290 23.75 -28.34 -6.84
C TYR A 290 23.96 -28.35 -5.32
N LEU A 291 22.89 -28.49 -4.55
CA LEU A 291 22.93 -28.49 -3.08
C LEU A 291 23.09 -29.89 -2.47
N ASP A 292 23.13 -30.97 -3.25
CA ASP A 292 23.11 -32.36 -2.73
C ASP A 292 22.01 -32.58 -1.67
N GLN A 293 20.85 -31.94 -1.85
CA GLN A 293 19.77 -31.96 -0.86
C GLN A 293 18.44 -31.80 -1.59
N ASN A 294 17.47 -32.65 -1.25
CA ASN A 294 16.13 -32.56 -1.81
C ASN A 294 15.29 -31.57 -1.00
N PHE A 295 15.01 -30.40 -1.57
CA PHE A 295 14.11 -29.42 -1.00
C PHE A 295 12.69 -29.61 -1.54
N ASN A 296 11.68 -29.37 -0.69
CA ASN A 296 10.30 -29.31 -1.12
C ASN A 296 10.03 -27.98 -1.86
N ALA A 297 10.56 -27.85 -3.07
CA ALA A 297 10.36 -26.69 -3.91
C ALA A 297 9.06 -26.81 -4.73
N VAL A 298 8.35 -25.70 -4.83
CA VAL A 298 7.14 -25.51 -5.64
C VAL A 298 7.56 -24.87 -6.97
N CYS A 299 7.28 -25.55 -8.07
CA CYS A 299 7.52 -25.01 -9.40
C CYS A 299 6.41 -24.02 -9.73
N LEU A 300 6.75 -22.78 -10.09
CA LEU A 300 5.77 -21.75 -10.40
C LEU A 300 5.01 -22.06 -11.70
N ALA A 301 5.67 -22.70 -12.67
CA ALA A 301 5.02 -23.24 -13.87
C ALA A 301 3.83 -24.15 -13.54
N ASP A 302 3.97 -25.04 -12.55
CA ASP A 302 2.92 -25.99 -12.15
C ASP A 302 1.71 -25.29 -11.50
N VAL A 303 1.91 -24.09 -10.96
CA VAL A 303 0.82 -23.26 -10.39
C VAL A 303 0.32 -22.20 -11.37
N GLY A 304 0.71 -22.28 -12.65
CA GLY A 304 0.17 -21.46 -13.73
C GLY A 304 0.94 -20.18 -14.03
N LEU A 305 2.20 -20.09 -13.61
CA LEU A 305 3.11 -19.05 -14.09
C LEU A 305 3.75 -19.50 -15.42
N ASP A 306 3.30 -18.95 -16.54
CA ASP A 306 3.98 -19.08 -17.83
C ASP A 306 5.08 -18.02 -17.94
N PHE A 307 6.20 -18.25 -17.24
CA PHE A 307 7.30 -17.29 -17.16
C PHE A 307 8.33 -17.52 -18.25
N VAL A 308 8.33 -16.66 -19.25
CA VAL A 308 9.44 -16.54 -20.21
C VAL A 308 10.52 -15.65 -19.59
N PRO A 309 11.77 -16.13 -19.43
CA PRO A 309 12.84 -15.31 -18.90
C PRO A 309 13.07 -14.04 -19.73
N GLN A 310 13.39 -12.94 -19.05
CA GLN A 310 13.62 -11.66 -19.73
C GLN A 310 15.02 -11.65 -20.34
N MET A 311 15.10 -11.53 -21.67
CA MET A 311 16.37 -11.44 -22.42
C MET A 311 16.91 -9.99 -22.46
N MET A 312 16.65 -9.22 -21.42
CA MET A 312 17.10 -7.83 -21.26
C MET A 312 17.30 -7.57 -19.77
N THR A 313 18.45 -7.01 -19.40
CA THR A 313 18.83 -6.77 -18.02
C THR A 313 19.54 -5.43 -17.85
N ASN A 314 19.46 -4.87 -16.64
CA ASN A 314 20.30 -3.73 -16.22
C ASN A 314 21.50 -4.20 -15.37
N CYS A 315 21.70 -5.51 -15.24
CA CYS A 315 22.78 -6.06 -14.45
C CYS A 315 24.12 -5.86 -15.15
N LYS A 316 25.01 -5.11 -14.50
CA LYS A 316 26.34 -4.76 -15.01
C LYS A 316 27.32 -5.94 -15.19
N ASN A 317 26.95 -7.13 -14.72
CA ASN A 317 27.80 -8.32 -14.83
C ASN A 317 27.62 -9.03 -16.18
N HIS A 318 26.65 -8.60 -17.01
CA HIS A 318 26.39 -9.14 -18.34
C HIS A 318 27.10 -8.29 -19.40
N ALA A 319 27.74 -8.95 -20.37
CA ALA A 319 28.47 -8.30 -21.45
C ALA A 319 27.54 -7.58 -22.46
N GLU A 320 26.36 -8.16 -22.72
CA GLU A 320 25.34 -7.61 -23.63
C GLU A 320 23.99 -7.51 -22.90
N PRO A 321 23.78 -6.48 -22.07
CA PRO A 321 22.59 -6.39 -21.21
C PRO A 321 21.27 -6.44 -22.00
N ASP A 322 21.22 -5.98 -23.25
CA ASP A 322 20.01 -5.98 -24.08
C ASP A 322 19.63 -7.34 -24.70
N LYS A 323 20.49 -8.37 -24.53
CA LYS A 323 20.25 -9.72 -25.06
C LYS A 323 20.33 -10.81 -24.00
N ASN A 324 20.84 -10.48 -22.82
CA ASN A 324 21.21 -11.47 -21.83
C ASN A 324 20.13 -11.63 -20.77
N ASN A 325 19.96 -12.87 -20.34
CA ASN A 325 19.07 -13.24 -19.25
C ASN A 325 19.76 -13.07 -17.90
N CYS A 326 19.10 -12.43 -16.94
CA CYS A 326 19.60 -12.25 -15.57
C CYS A 326 18.70 -12.93 -14.53
N ALA A 327 19.31 -13.72 -13.64
CA ALA A 327 18.62 -14.37 -12.52
C ALA A 327 17.93 -13.37 -11.57
N GLN A 328 18.46 -12.14 -11.44
CA GLN A 328 17.84 -11.10 -10.59
C GLN A 328 16.50 -10.64 -11.16
N ASP A 329 16.45 -10.36 -12.46
CA ASP A 329 15.24 -9.87 -13.12
C ASP A 329 14.16 -10.96 -13.13
N ASN A 330 14.57 -12.21 -13.38
CA ASN A 330 13.68 -13.36 -13.32
C ASN A 330 13.10 -13.60 -11.92
N ALA A 331 13.93 -13.69 -10.89
CA ALA A 331 13.48 -13.90 -9.52
C ALA A 331 12.55 -12.76 -9.06
N PHE A 332 12.80 -11.53 -9.52
CA PHE A 332 11.92 -10.39 -9.25
C PHE A 332 10.59 -10.49 -9.99
N GLY A 333 10.57 -10.94 -11.25
CA GLY A 333 9.35 -11.22 -12.00
C GLY A 333 8.50 -12.32 -11.34
N MET A 334 9.15 -13.41 -10.92
CA MET A 334 8.52 -14.48 -10.15
C MET A 334 7.94 -13.98 -8.83
N LEU A 335 8.69 -13.15 -8.08
CA LEU A 335 8.22 -12.52 -6.85
C LEU A 335 7.00 -11.65 -7.11
N LYS A 336 7.05 -10.76 -8.11
CA LYS A 336 5.91 -9.90 -8.48
C LYS A 336 4.67 -10.72 -8.75
N TRP A 337 4.79 -11.79 -9.53
CA TRP A 337 3.67 -12.68 -9.81
C TRP A 337 3.12 -13.34 -8.55
N LEU A 338 3.99 -13.83 -7.66
CA LEU A 338 3.59 -14.48 -6.41
C LEU A 338 2.87 -13.50 -5.46
N LEU A 339 3.43 -12.30 -5.28
CA LEU A 339 2.83 -11.25 -4.45
C LEU A 339 1.49 -10.81 -5.02
N LYS A 340 1.42 -10.62 -6.35
CA LYS A 340 0.19 -10.28 -7.07
C LYS A 340 -0.87 -11.35 -6.91
N ARG A 341 -0.51 -12.64 -6.90
CA ARG A 341 -1.46 -13.74 -6.69
C ARG A 341 -1.96 -13.82 -5.24
N ASN A 342 -1.09 -13.56 -4.27
CA ASN A 342 -1.41 -13.68 -2.84
C ASN A 342 -2.01 -12.41 -2.22
N SER A 343 -1.90 -11.26 -2.89
CA SER A 343 -2.59 -10.05 -2.45
C SER A 343 -4.09 -10.28 -2.53
N ASP A 344 -4.83 -9.85 -1.51
CA ASP A 344 -6.29 -9.80 -1.55
C ASP A 344 -6.79 -9.01 -2.77
N ASP A 345 -5.95 -8.15 -3.38
CA ASP A 345 -6.20 -7.49 -4.66
C ASP A 345 -6.41 -8.44 -5.86
N TYR A 346 -5.84 -9.64 -5.86
CA TYR A 346 -6.17 -10.65 -6.88
C TYR A 346 -7.50 -11.33 -6.58
N ASN A 347 -7.79 -11.54 -5.29
CA ASN A 347 -9.04 -12.09 -4.79
C ASN A 347 -10.15 -11.05 -4.63
N LEU A 348 -9.87 -9.77 -4.93
CA LEU A 348 -10.91 -8.76 -5.07
C LEU A 348 -11.93 -9.37 -6.02
N SER A 349 -13.14 -9.50 -5.48
CA SER A 349 -14.31 -9.86 -6.25
C SER A 349 -14.22 -9.16 -7.59
N SER A 350 -14.44 -9.88 -8.69
CA SER A 350 -14.55 -9.29 -10.04
C SER A 350 -15.39 -8.00 -10.07
N LYS A 351 -16.30 -7.84 -9.09
CA LYS A 351 -17.12 -6.66 -8.85
C LYS A 351 -16.37 -5.40 -8.34
N ASP A 352 -15.07 -5.45 -8.03
CA ASP A 352 -14.33 -4.30 -7.48
C ASP A 352 -13.24 -3.77 -8.42
N LYS A 353 -13.10 -4.31 -9.63
CA LYS A 353 -12.06 -3.91 -10.59
C LYS A 353 -12.67 -3.17 -11.76
N ASN A 354 -12.24 -1.92 -11.96
CA ASN A 354 -12.48 -1.20 -13.20
C ASN A 354 -11.23 -1.28 -14.07
N VAL A 355 -11.40 -1.38 -15.38
CA VAL A 355 -10.29 -1.33 -16.33
C VAL A 355 -10.43 -0.08 -17.17
N ILE A 356 -9.35 0.67 -17.31
CA ILE A 356 -9.22 1.80 -18.22
C ILE A 356 -8.25 1.34 -19.28
N LEU A 357 -8.69 1.29 -20.53
CA LEU A 357 -7.95 0.71 -21.64
C LEU A 357 -7.95 1.68 -22.80
N ASP A 358 -6.74 2.01 -23.28
CA ASP A 358 -6.54 2.68 -24.56
C ASP A 358 -5.60 1.86 -25.44
N PHE A 359 -5.77 1.96 -26.75
CA PHE A 359 -4.98 1.20 -27.71
C PHE A 359 -4.97 1.84 -29.09
N ASN A 360 -3.86 1.69 -29.80
CA ASN A 360 -3.74 2.10 -31.20
C ASN A 360 -3.42 0.87 -32.06
N GLY A 361 -4.01 0.81 -33.25
CA GLY A 361 -3.90 -0.34 -34.14
C GLY A 361 -4.19 0.00 -35.60
N TYR A 362 -4.09 -1.00 -36.47
CA TYR A 362 -4.29 -0.89 -37.91
C TYR A 362 -5.10 -2.07 -38.45
N TYR A 363 -5.69 -1.90 -39.63
CA TYR A 363 -6.43 -2.96 -40.30
C TYR A 363 -5.56 -3.74 -41.28
N LEU A 364 -5.74 -5.06 -41.29
CA LEU A 364 -5.37 -5.91 -42.41
C LEU A 364 -6.56 -6.02 -43.39
N SER A 365 -6.25 -6.32 -44.64
CA SER A 365 -7.06 -6.39 -45.88
C SER A 365 -8.32 -7.26 -45.83
N TYR A 366 -8.62 -7.88 -44.69
CA TYR A 366 -9.83 -8.68 -44.42
C TYR A 366 -10.68 -8.11 -43.28
N ASP A 367 -10.67 -6.78 -43.10
CA ASP A 367 -11.29 -6.09 -41.97
C ASP A 367 -10.75 -6.55 -40.60
N GLU A 368 -9.59 -7.20 -40.53
CA GLU A 368 -9.01 -7.66 -39.27
C GLU A 368 -8.25 -6.53 -38.59
N PHE A 369 -8.80 -5.99 -37.50
CA PHE A 369 -8.12 -4.98 -36.70
C PHE A 369 -7.05 -5.62 -35.81
N VAL A 370 -5.85 -5.05 -35.82
CA VAL A 370 -4.71 -5.50 -35.03
C VAL A 370 -4.27 -4.40 -34.08
N ILE A 371 -4.31 -4.68 -32.78
CA ILE A 371 -3.73 -3.80 -31.76
C ILE A 371 -2.20 -3.82 -31.91
N LYS A 372 -1.61 -2.65 -32.22
CA LYS A 372 -0.16 -2.46 -32.31
C LYS A 372 0.44 -1.99 -31.00
N GLU A 373 -0.25 -1.13 -30.27
CA GLU A 373 0.08 -0.77 -28.90
C GLU A 373 -1.16 -0.68 -28.03
N TYR A 374 -1.02 -0.97 -26.74
CA TYR A 374 -2.07 -0.75 -25.76
C TYR A 374 -1.47 -0.32 -24.42
N SER A 375 -2.27 0.40 -23.65
CA SER A 375 -2.03 0.64 -22.23
C SER A 375 -3.31 0.41 -21.46
N LEU A 376 -3.21 -0.26 -20.32
CA LEU A 376 -4.33 -0.47 -19.43
C LEU A 376 -3.96 -0.20 -17.98
N TYR A 377 -4.93 0.32 -17.25
CA TYR A 377 -4.89 0.51 -15.81
C TYR A 377 -6.06 -0.25 -15.18
N VAL A 378 -5.77 -1.07 -14.19
CA VAL A 378 -6.78 -1.70 -13.34
C VAL A 378 -6.88 -0.88 -12.07
N VAL A 379 -8.04 -0.28 -11.84
CA VAL A 379 -8.29 0.57 -10.68
C VAL A 379 -9.37 -0.02 -9.77
N ARG A 380 -9.24 0.23 -8.47
CA ARG A 380 -10.23 -0.17 -7.49
C ARG A 380 -11.50 0.66 -7.66
N ASN A 381 -12.66 0.02 -7.79
CA ASN A 381 -13.91 0.71 -8.09
C ASN A 381 -14.31 1.79 -7.07
N ARG A 382 -13.92 1.65 -5.79
CA ARG A 382 -14.32 2.60 -4.72
C ARG A 382 -13.33 3.75 -4.51
N THR A 383 -12.05 3.52 -4.75
CA THR A 383 -10.98 4.47 -4.37
C THR A 383 -10.24 5.03 -5.58
N ASN A 384 -10.44 4.46 -6.77
CA ASN A 384 -9.65 4.72 -7.97
C ASN A 384 -8.15 4.44 -7.81
N ASP A 385 -7.75 3.73 -6.76
CA ASP A 385 -6.36 3.31 -6.57
C ASP A 385 -5.95 2.39 -7.72
N ILE A 386 -4.82 2.68 -8.35
CA ILE A 386 -4.22 1.82 -9.36
C ILE A 386 -3.72 0.55 -8.67
N ILE A 387 -4.36 -0.57 -8.97
CA ILE A 387 -4.00 -1.90 -8.46
C ILE A 387 -3.00 -2.57 -9.40
N ASP A 388 -3.15 -2.34 -10.71
CA ASP A 388 -2.33 -2.96 -11.75
C ASP A 388 -2.23 -2.04 -12.96
N HIS A 389 -1.16 -2.19 -13.73
CA HIS A 389 -1.01 -1.55 -15.03
C HIS A 389 -0.28 -2.51 -15.96
N ASP A 390 -0.65 -2.49 -17.23
CA ASP A 390 0.05 -3.24 -18.27
C ASP A 390 0.14 -2.40 -19.54
N TYR A 391 1.30 -2.45 -20.19
CA TYR A 391 1.58 -1.73 -21.42
C TYR A 391 2.37 -2.66 -22.33
N GLY A 392 2.06 -2.63 -23.62
CA GLY A 392 2.73 -3.50 -24.58
C GLY A 392 2.62 -3.00 -26.01
N VAL A 393 3.69 -3.29 -26.77
CA VAL A 393 3.73 -3.14 -28.22
C VAL A 393 3.78 -4.54 -28.84
N SER A 394 2.88 -4.80 -29.77
CA SER A 394 2.73 -6.10 -30.40
C SER A 394 3.79 -6.32 -31.48
N LYS A 395 4.34 -7.53 -31.48
CA LYS A 395 5.14 -8.06 -32.59
C LYS A 395 4.21 -8.15 -33.83
N PRO A 396 4.70 -7.83 -35.03
CA PRO A 396 3.91 -8.00 -36.25
C PRO A 396 3.59 -9.48 -36.52
N LEU A 397 2.37 -9.76 -36.97
CA LEU A 397 1.91 -11.10 -37.38
C LEU A 397 2.76 -11.68 -38.53
N HIS A 398 3.17 -10.80 -39.44
CA HIS A 398 3.90 -11.14 -40.66
C HIS A 398 5.13 -10.23 -40.82
N LEU A 399 6.11 -10.65 -41.60
CA LEU A 399 7.19 -9.75 -42.01
C LEU A 399 6.61 -8.72 -43.00
N CYS A 400 7.16 -7.49 -43.01
CA CYS A 400 6.63 -6.39 -43.82
C CYS A 400 6.54 -6.73 -45.33
N HIS A 401 7.44 -7.55 -45.85
CA HIS A 401 7.41 -8.00 -47.25
C HIS A 401 6.40 -9.14 -47.54
N GLN A 402 5.73 -9.67 -46.51
CA GLN A 402 4.76 -10.77 -46.62
C GLN A 402 3.31 -10.27 -46.62
N ILE A 403 3.08 -9.01 -46.24
CA ILE A 403 1.76 -8.38 -46.28
C ILE A 403 1.51 -7.75 -47.66
N ASN A 404 0.25 -7.66 -48.07
CA ASN A 404 -0.10 -7.12 -49.39
C ASN A 404 -0.02 -5.59 -49.42
N GLU A 405 -0.16 -4.98 -50.61
CA GLU A 405 -0.03 -3.53 -50.78
C GLU A 405 -1.03 -2.73 -49.95
N ILE A 406 -2.25 -3.24 -49.76
CA ILE A 406 -3.31 -2.59 -48.96
C ILE A 406 -2.91 -2.56 -47.48
N ASP A 407 -2.41 -3.68 -46.95
CA ASP A 407 -1.91 -3.77 -45.57
C ASP A 407 -0.73 -2.82 -45.34
N GLN A 408 0.15 -2.69 -46.34
CA GLN A 408 1.30 -1.79 -46.27
C GLN A 408 0.86 -0.33 -46.26
N GLU A 409 -0.16 0.03 -47.05
CA GLU A 409 -0.76 1.37 -47.06
C GLU A 409 -1.44 1.67 -45.71
N ASN A 410 -2.29 0.78 -45.22
CA ASN A 410 -2.95 0.91 -43.91
C ASN A 410 -1.92 1.08 -42.78
N TYR A 411 -0.82 0.32 -42.83
CA TYR A 411 0.25 0.46 -41.84
C TYR A 411 1.04 1.76 -42.00
N SER A 412 1.29 2.20 -43.23
CA SER A 412 1.95 3.48 -43.49
C SER A 412 1.15 4.62 -42.87
N ASP A 413 -0.18 4.61 -43.00
CA ASP A 413 -1.06 5.59 -42.36
C ASP A 413 -0.99 5.52 -40.83
N TYR A 414 -1.01 4.31 -40.27
CA TYR A 414 -0.78 4.10 -38.84
C TYR A 414 0.59 4.66 -38.40
N TYR A 415 1.66 4.33 -39.11
CA TYR A 415 3.01 4.81 -38.81
C TYR A 415 3.11 6.34 -38.89
N ASN A 416 2.42 6.97 -39.83
CA ASN A 416 2.43 8.44 -39.93
C ASN A 416 1.74 9.11 -38.74
N ASN A 417 0.71 8.48 -38.16
CA ASN A 417 -0.06 9.04 -37.03
C ASN A 417 0.53 8.68 -35.65
N TYR A 418 1.12 7.48 -35.51
CA TYR A 418 1.57 6.94 -34.22
C TYR A 418 3.08 6.67 -34.18
N GLY A 419 3.75 6.55 -35.33
CA GLY A 419 5.21 6.44 -35.48
C GLY A 419 5.89 5.28 -34.76
N ILE A 420 5.19 4.16 -34.58
CA ILE A 420 5.77 2.89 -34.13
C ILE A 420 6.18 2.10 -35.37
N ASP A 421 7.44 1.69 -35.48
CA ASP A 421 7.94 0.91 -36.62
C ASP A 421 7.28 -0.49 -36.68
N TRP A 422 7.12 -1.05 -37.89
CA TRP A 422 6.57 -2.39 -38.12
C TRP A 422 7.27 -3.44 -37.27
N GLY A 423 8.60 -3.36 -37.24
CA GLY A 423 9.44 -4.30 -36.50
C GLY A 423 9.49 -4.09 -34.99
N THR A 424 8.98 -2.98 -34.47
CA THR A 424 8.98 -2.68 -33.03
C THR A 424 7.91 -3.50 -32.32
N GLY A 425 8.22 -4.04 -31.15
CA GLY A 425 7.28 -4.79 -30.30
C GLY A 425 7.80 -6.18 -29.94
N THR A 426 7.43 -6.63 -28.74
CA THR A 426 7.91 -7.89 -28.17
C THR A 426 6.79 -8.84 -27.82
N ARG A 427 5.53 -8.35 -27.75
CA ARG A 427 4.39 -9.16 -27.33
C ARG A 427 3.70 -9.82 -28.50
N ASP A 428 3.45 -11.12 -28.37
CA ASP A 428 2.63 -11.86 -29.34
C ASP A 428 1.17 -11.40 -29.29
N ILE A 429 0.55 -11.17 -30.45
CA ILE A 429 -0.82 -10.68 -30.57
C ILE A 429 -1.84 -11.62 -29.91
N ASN A 430 -1.64 -12.94 -30.02
CA ASN A 430 -2.55 -13.90 -29.40
C ASN A 430 -2.39 -13.92 -27.87
N SER A 431 -1.18 -13.63 -27.36
CA SER A 431 -0.97 -13.41 -25.92
C SER A 431 -1.75 -12.19 -25.45
N ILE A 432 -1.60 -11.04 -26.13
CA ILE A 432 -2.33 -9.80 -25.80
C ILE A 432 -3.83 -10.05 -25.79
N LYS A 433 -4.37 -10.70 -26.83
CA LYS A 433 -5.79 -11.05 -26.92
C LYS A 433 -6.26 -11.92 -25.76
N ARG A 434 -5.49 -12.96 -25.41
CA ARG A 434 -5.81 -13.87 -24.29
C ARG A 434 -5.79 -13.15 -22.94
N ASP A 435 -4.79 -12.30 -22.72
CA ASP A 435 -4.59 -11.57 -21.47
C ASP A 435 -5.69 -10.52 -21.27
N LEU A 436 -6.02 -9.75 -22.33
CA LEU A 436 -7.15 -8.82 -22.32
C LEU A 436 -8.48 -9.54 -22.08
N GLN A 437 -8.78 -10.62 -22.82
CA GLN A 437 -10.02 -11.38 -22.60
C GLN A 437 -10.16 -11.88 -21.16
N LYS A 438 -9.08 -12.40 -20.58
CA LYS A 438 -9.07 -12.90 -19.21
C LYS A 438 -9.35 -11.77 -18.22
N LEU A 439 -8.67 -10.63 -18.38
CA LEU A 439 -8.82 -9.48 -17.50
C LEU A 439 -10.24 -8.90 -17.60
N LEU A 440 -10.67 -8.53 -18.80
CA LEU A 440 -11.93 -7.83 -19.07
C LEU A 440 -13.17 -8.64 -18.66
N ARG A 441 -13.13 -9.98 -18.76
CA ARG A 441 -14.23 -10.85 -18.28
C ARG A 441 -14.45 -10.78 -16.78
N THR A 442 -13.42 -10.40 -16.03
CA THR A 442 -13.45 -10.30 -14.56
C THR A 442 -13.55 -8.86 -14.09
N SER A 443 -13.66 -7.89 -14.99
CA SER A 443 -13.81 -6.48 -14.67
C SER A 443 -15.28 -6.11 -14.52
N LYS A 444 -15.57 -5.17 -13.61
CA LYS A 444 -16.90 -4.60 -13.43
C LYS A 444 -17.24 -3.59 -14.52
N ASN A 445 -16.35 -2.63 -14.74
CA ASN A 445 -16.47 -1.63 -15.79
C ASN A 445 -15.20 -1.67 -16.66
N ILE A 446 -15.38 -1.42 -17.96
CA ILE A 446 -14.30 -1.30 -18.94
C ILE A 446 -14.47 0.06 -19.58
N TYR A 447 -13.55 0.98 -19.32
CA TYR A 447 -13.55 2.31 -19.90
C TYR A 447 -12.61 2.36 -21.09
N VAL A 448 -13.11 2.86 -22.21
CA VAL A 448 -12.34 3.06 -23.44
C VAL A 448 -12.45 4.51 -23.89
N LYS A 449 -11.53 4.94 -24.75
CA LYS A 449 -11.39 6.35 -25.16
C LYS A 449 -12.67 6.91 -25.80
N ASP A 450 -13.21 6.23 -26.81
CA ASP A 450 -14.37 6.68 -27.59
C ASP A 450 -15.19 5.49 -28.15
N GLN A 451 -16.26 5.77 -28.90
CA GLN A 451 -17.09 4.73 -29.51
C GLN A 451 -16.34 3.88 -30.55
N TYR A 452 -15.33 4.45 -31.22
CA TYR A 452 -14.50 3.71 -32.17
C TYR A 452 -13.68 2.65 -31.44
N HIS A 453 -12.98 3.03 -30.35
CA HIS A 453 -12.23 2.08 -29.53
C HIS A 453 -13.12 1.00 -28.91
N LYS A 454 -14.35 1.35 -28.51
CA LYS A 454 -15.33 0.36 -28.05
C LYS A 454 -15.62 -0.71 -29.11
N LYS A 455 -15.88 -0.28 -30.35
CA LYS A 455 -16.17 -1.18 -31.48
C LYS A 455 -14.95 -2.05 -31.83
N GLU A 456 -13.78 -1.43 -31.96
CA GLU A 456 -12.55 -2.14 -32.34
C GLU A 456 -12.07 -3.13 -31.27
N LEU A 457 -12.29 -2.82 -30.00
CA LEU A 457 -12.00 -3.76 -28.91
C LEU A 457 -12.83 -5.04 -29.04
N ASN A 458 -14.14 -4.89 -29.26
CA ASN A 458 -15.05 -6.03 -29.40
C ASN A 458 -14.72 -6.86 -30.64
N HIS A 459 -14.35 -6.19 -31.74
CA HIS A 459 -13.90 -6.83 -32.97
C HIS A 459 -12.59 -7.61 -32.76
N PHE A 460 -11.56 -6.97 -32.21
CA PHE A 460 -10.26 -7.58 -31.91
C PHE A 460 -10.40 -8.82 -31.02
N LEU A 461 -11.24 -8.75 -29.98
CA LEU A 461 -11.42 -9.84 -29.03
C LEU A 461 -12.44 -10.90 -29.50
N ASN A 462 -13.15 -10.66 -30.60
CA ASN A 462 -14.27 -11.48 -31.08
C ASN A 462 -15.27 -11.79 -29.94
N HIS A 463 -15.60 -10.76 -29.17
CA HIS A 463 -16.47 -10.85 -28.00
C HIS A 463 -17.10 -9.49 -27.71
N ASP A 464 -18.40 -9.46 -27.41
CA ASP A 464 -19.12 -8.23 -27.12
C ASP A 464 -18.99 -7.86 -25.63
N PHE A 465 -17.97 -7.08 -25.29
CA PHE A 465 -17.82 -6.52 -23.95
C PHE A 465 -18.68 -5.26 -23.79
N GLN A 466 -19.31 -5.13 -22.63
CA GLN A 466 -20.00 -3.90 -22.22
C GLN A 466 -18.99 -2.83 -21.79
N ALA A 467 -18.22 -2.30 -22.76
CA ALA A 467 -17.34 -1.16 -22.53
C ALA A 467 -18.11 0.17 -22.56
N ILE A 468 -17.64 1.13 -21.77
CA ILE A 468 -18.16 2.48 -21.63
C ILE A 468 -17.12 3.41 -22.25
N SER A 469 -17.49 4.12 -23.31
CA SER A 469 -16.62 5.15 -23.88
C SER A 469 -16.62 6.40 -22.98
N LEU A 470 -15.60 7.24 -23.04
CA LEU A 470 -15.64 8.53 -22.35
C LEU A 470 -16.79 9.41 -22.86
N GLU A 471 -17.16 9.28 -24.13
CA GLU A 471 -18.30 9.98 -24.73
C GLU A 471 -19.63 9.57 -24.09
N ASP A 472 -19.79 8.29 -23.69
CA ASP A 472 -20.96 7.81 -22.93
C ASP A 472 -21.10 8.50 -21.55
N LEU A 473 -20.04 9.16 -21.06
CA LEU A 473 -19.96 9.86 -19.78
C LEU A 473 -19.94 11.39 -19.92
N ASP A 474 -20.18 11.91 -21.13
CA ASP A 474 -19.98 13.32 -21.50
C ASP A 474 -18.57 13.82 -21.15
N LEU A 475 -17.56 12.95 -21.29
CA LEU A 475 -16.16 13.28 -21.12
C LEU A 475 -15.48 13.35 -22.50
N LYS A 476 -14.72 14.41 -22.70
CA LYS A 476 -13.90 14.58 -23.91
C LYS A 476 -12.43 14.46 -23.55
N LEU A 477 -11.75 13.54 -24.23
CA LEU A 477 -10.30 13.41 -24.14
C LEU A 477 -9.66 14.30 -25.19
N GLU A 478 -9.03 15.38 -24.77
CA GLU A 478 -8.20 16.19 -25.66
C GLU A 478 -6.92 15.42 -26.00
N PRO A 479 -6.57 15.25 -27.30
CA PRO A 479 -5.39 14.50 -27.72
C PRO A 479 -4.13 14.95 -26.96
N VAL A 480 -3.29 14.01 -26.51
CA VAL A 480 -1.94 14.35 -26.06
C VAL A 480 -1.06 14.44 -27.30
N GLU A 481 -0.72 15.66 -27.72
CA GLU A 481 0.40 15.83 -28.64
C GLU A 481 1.70 15.76 -27.85
N GLY A 482 2.62 14.90 -28.27
CA GLY A 482 3.86 14.67 -27.55
C GLY A 482 3.82 13.43 -26.66
N THR A 483 4.79 12.53 -26.82
CA THR A 483 4.97 11.37 -25.94
C THR A 483 6.42 11.18 -25.50
N ASN A 484 6.61 10.74 -24.26
CA ASN A 484 7.92 10.29 -23.75
C ASN A 484 8.17 8.80 -24.03
N CYS A 485 7.26 8.11 -24.71
CA CYS A 485 7.38 6.70 -25.00
C CYS A 485 8.49 6.45 -26.03
N THR A 486 9.46 5.61 -25.66
CA THR A 486 10.64 5.31 -26.48
C THR A 486 10.35 4.46 -27.72
N ASN A 487 9.14 3.91 -27.83
CA ASN A 487 8.72 3.10 -28.98
C ASN A 487 8.31 3.95 -30.19
N HIS A 488 8.14 5.27 -30.03
CA HIS A 488 7.72 6.19 -31.07
C HIS A 488 8.93 6.90 -31.69
N LYS A 489 8.98 6.98 -33.03
CA LYS A 489 10.07 7.68 -33.75
C LYS A 489 9.90 9.19 -33.85
N HIS A 490 8.69 9.70 -33.64
CA HIS A 490 8.36 11.13 -33.71
C HIS A 490 7.63 11.56 -32.43
N PRO A 491 8.34 11.58 -31.28
CA PRO A 491 7.71 11.80 -29.97
C PRO A 491 6.85 13.06 -29.93
N ASP A 492 7.26 14.15 -30.59
CA ASP A 492 6.55 15.45 -30.56
C ASP A 492 5.21 15.48 -31.32
N LYS A 493 4.90 14.45 -32.12
CA LYS A 493 3.70 14.41 -32.98
C LYS A 493 2.80 13.22 -32.76
N ASN A 494 3.31 12.20 -32.07
CA ASN A 494 2.65 10.92 -32.02
C ASN A 494 1.74 10.83 -30.79
N ILE A 495 0.57 10.24 -30.99
CA ILE A 495 -0.36 9.88 -29.94
C ILE A 495 0.10 8.54 -29.34
N CYS A 496 0.27 8.47 -28.02
CA CYS A 496 0.66 7.24 -27.33
C CYS A 496 -0.50 6.72 -26.48
N ALA A 497 -0.83 5.44 -26.64
CA ALA A 497 -1.90 4.79 -25.87
C ALA A 497 -1.68 4.90 -24.34
N ASN A 498 -0.43 4.95 -23.89
CA ASN A 498 -0.12 5.10 -22.46
C ASN A 498 -0.46 6.49 -21.91
N ASP A 499 -0.14 7.53 -22.68
CA ASP A 499 -0.39 8.91 -22.26
C ASP A 499 -1.89 9.23 -22.27
N ASP A 500 -2.59 8.71 -23.27
CA ASP A 500 -4.06 8.80 -23.34
C ASP A 500 -4.71 8.00 -22.20
N ALA A 501 -4.30 6.76 -21.92
CA ALA A 501 -4.85 5.99 -20.80
C ALA A 501 -4.63 6.66 -19.43
N LEU A 502 -3.50 7.33 -19.21
CA LEU A 502 -3.25 8.14 -18.01
C LEU A 502 -4.18 9.35 -17.91
N LYS A 503 -4.38 10.09 -19.01
CA LYS A 503 -5.35 11.19 -19.02
C LYS A 503 -6.78 10.70 -18.82
N MET A 504 -7.14 9.55 -19.41
CA MET A 504 -8.44 8.91 -19.15
C MET A 504 -8.59 8.62 -17.67
N LEU A 505 -7.55 8.06 -17.03
CA LEU A 505 -7.52 7.82 -15.59
C LEU A 505 -7.71 9.11 -14.78
N ASP A 506 -7.05 10.20 -15.14
CA ASP A 506 -7.20 11.49 -14.46
C ASP A 506 -8.62 12.08 -14.61
N LEU A 507 -9.18 12.04 -15.83
CA LEU A 507 -10.56 12.48 -16.10
C LEU A 507 -11.58 11.68 -15.31
N LEU A 508 -11.35 10.37 -15.21
CA LEU A 508 -12.20 9.44 -14.46
C LEU A 508 -11.98 9.57 -12.94
N GLY A 509 -10.78 9.90 -12.48
CA GLY A 509 -10.44 10.08 -11.06
C GLY A 509 -11.07 11.33 -10.44
N GLY A 510 -11.26 12.39 -11.24
CA GLY A 510 -11.96 13.61 -10.83
C GLY A 510 -13.48 13.48 -10.73
N LYS A 511 -14.05 12.36 -11.21
CA LYS A 511 -15.45 12.00 -10.99
C LYS A 511 -15.50 10.79 -10.07
N VAL A 512 -16.51 10.75 -9.19
CA VAL A 512 -16.85 9.47 -8.55
C VAL A 512 -17.19 8.52 -9.70
N LEU A 513 -16.38 7.48 -9.91
CA LEU A 513 -16.61 6.47 -10.95
C LEU A 513 -17.85 5.69 -10.55
N TYR A 514 -19.02 6.26 -10.88
CA TYR A 514 -20.28 5.64 -10.55
C TYR A 514 -20.40 4.34 -11.35
N PRO A 515 -20.73 3.22 -10.68
CA PRO A 515 -20.83 1.94 -11.35
C PRO A 515 -22.09 1.90 -12.21
N ILE A 516 -21.99 2.29 -13.47
CA ILE A 516 -23.11 2.13 -14.44
C ILE A 516 -23.41 0.64 -14.66
N SER A 517 -22.47 -0.27 -14.35
CA SER A 517 -22.64 -1.71 -14.51
C SER A 517 -22.66 -2.45 -13.16
N ARG A 518 -23.83 -3.03 -12.87
CA ARG A 518 -24.10 -4.22 -12.02
C ARG A 518 -24.18 -4.10 -10.51
N VAL A 519 -24.03 -2.92 -9.89
CA VAL A 519 -24.62 -2.77 -8.55
C VAL A 519 -26.10 -2.58 -8.78
N LYS A 520 -26.88 -3.40 -8.11
CA LYS A 520 -28.34 -3.41 -8.16
C LYS A 520 -28.84 -2.15 -7.44
N GLU A 521 -28.73 -1.02 -8.10
CA GLU A 521 -29.10 0.30 -7.57
C GLU A 521 -30.59 0.34 -7.24
N ASN A 522 -30.94 0.89 -6.09
CA ASN A 522 -32.33 1.13 -5.74
C ASN A 522 -32.64 2.59 -6.06
N ILE A 523 -33.79 2.85 -6.67
CA ILE A 523 -34.23 4.21 -7.01
C ILE A 523 -35.41 4.57 -6.13
N VAL A 524 -35.39 5.75 -5.50
CA VAL A 524 -36.58 6.38 -4.91
C VAL A 524 -37.03 7.46 -5.87
N ILE A 525 -38.24 7.34 -6.41
CA ILE A 525 -38.75 8.26 -7.44
C ILE A 525 -40.15 8.79 -7.09
N ASP A 526 -40.34 10.07 -7.33
CA ASP A 526 -41.66 10.69 -7.44
C ASP A 526 -41.69 11.66 -8.61
N PHE A 527 -42.90 11.93 -9.08
CA PHE A 527 -43.11 12.78 -10.22
C PHE A 527 -44.51 13.37 -10.25
N ASN A 528 -44.63 14.53 -10.88
CA ASN A 528 -45.87 15.24 -11.09
C ASN A 528 -46.15 15.34 -12.59
N GLY A 529 -47.42 15.21 -12.95
CA GLY A 529 -47.90 15.24 -14.32
C GLY A 529 -49.41 15.17 -14.35
N PHE A 530 -49.98 15.01 -15.53
CA PHE A 530 -51.43 14.97 -15.74
C PHE A 530 -51.79 14.20 -17.00
N PHE A 531 -53.08 13.93 -17.19
CA PHE A 531 -53.57 13.16 -18.34
C PHE A 531 -54.06 14.07 -19.47
N ILE A 532 -53.60 13.80 -20.69
CA ILE A 532 -54.13 14.34 -21.95
C ILE A 532 -54.58 13.16 -22.81
N ASN A 533 -55.87 13.10 -23.16
CA ASN A 533 -56.45 12.02 -23.96
C ASN A 533 -56.04 10.62 -23.45
N ASP A 534 -56.20 10.40 -22.13
CA ASP A 534 -55.79 9.20 -21.39
C ASP A 534 -54.27 8.87 -21.38
N GLN A 535 -53.42 9.71 -21.98
CA GLN A 535 -51.96 9.58 -21.87
C GLN A 535 -51.42 10.45 -20.73
N PHE A 536 -50.63 9.85 -19.84
CA PHE A 536 -49.97 10.60 -18.79
C PHE A 536 -48.77 11.38 -19.35
N VAL A 537 -48.78 12.69 -19.14
CA VAL A 537 -47.71 13.60 -19.49
C VAL A 537 -46.94 13.94 -18.22
N LEU A 538 -45.69 13.45 -18.17
CA LEU A 538 -44.73 13.76 -17.11
C LEU A 538 -44.27 15.21 -17.24
N LYS A 539 -44.32 15.97 -16.14
CA LYS A 539 -43.96 17.39 -16.11
C LYS A 539 -42.74 17.67 -15.28
N GLU A 540 -42.71 17.03 -14.14
CA GLU A 540 -41.64 17.17 -13.17
C GLU A 540 -41.36 15.78 -12.62
N TYR A 541 -40.10 15.43 -12.49
CA TYR A 541 -39.70 14.22 -11.79
C TYR A 541 -38.48 14.52 -10.94
N SER A 542 -38.35 13.74 -9.87
CA SER A 542 -37.15 13.69 -9.07
C SER A 542 -36.90 12.24 -8.71
N PHE A 543 -35.64 11.84 -8.68
CA PHE A 543 -35.27 10.58 -8.07
C PHE A 543 -33.93 10.68 -7.35
N TYR A 544 -33.81 9.87 -6.31
CA TYR A 544 -32.53 9.55 -5.69
C TYR A 544 -32.16 8.12 -6.02
N VAL A 545 -30.92 7.91 -6.46
CA VAL A 545 -30.31 6.58 -6.43
C VAL A 545 -29.80 6.35 -5.02
N ILE A 546 -30.18 5.24 -4.41
CA ILE A 546 -29.78 4.88 -3.05
C ILE A 546 -29.06 3.53 -3.03
N ASP A 547 -28.10 3.43 -2.13
CA ASP A 547 -27.35 2.19 -1.87
C ASP A 547 -28.25 1.15 -1.15
N ASP A 548 -28.18 -0.13 -1.55
CA ASP A 548 -29.07 -1.19 -1.06
C ASP A 548 -28.80 -1.56 0.42
N GLU A 549 -27.58 -1.34 0.91
CA GLU A 549 -27.18 -1.67 2.28
C GLU A 549 -27.41 -0.50 3.24
N THR A 550 -27.07 0.71 2.82
CA THR A 550 -27.06 1.90 3.69
C THR A 550 -28.25 2.83 3.48
N TYR A 551 -28.98 2.69 2.35
CA TYR A 551 -30.05 3.60 1.91
C TYR A 551 -29.58 5.06 1.79
N GLN A 552 -28.27 5.30 1.67
CA GLN A 552 -27.71 6.62 1.47
C GLN A 552 -27.86 7.06 0.01
N ILE A 553 -28.04 8.37 -0.20
CA ILE A 553 -28.11 8.97 -1.53
C ILE A 553 -26.77 8.84 -2.22
N VAL A 554 -26.76 8.15 -3.36
CA VAL A 554 -25.61 8.01 -4.27
C VAL A 554 -25.69 9.07 -5.37
N ILE A 555 -26.88 9.31 -5.91
CA ILE A 555 -27.14 10.29 -6.99
C ILE A 555 -28.46 11.01 -6.70
N SER A 556 -28.50 12.32 -6.95
CA SER A 556 -29.71 13.14 -6.97
C SER A 556 -29.94 13.67 -8.38
N LEU A 557 -31.10 13.40 -8.96
CA LEU A 557 -31.47 13.96 -10.25
C LEU A 557 -32.90 14.50 -10.18
N SER A 558 -33.08 15.75 -10.59
CA SER A 558 -34.37 16.40 -10.70
C SER A 558 -34.47 17.12 -12.03
N GLY A 559 -35.63 17.05 -12.66
CA GLY A 559 -35.86 17.60 -13.98
C GLY A 559 -37.27 18.12 -14.15
N VAL A 560 -37.40 19.19 -14.94
CA VAL A 560 -38.69 19.66 -15.47
C VAL A 560 -38.70 19.43 -16.96
N ILE A 561 -39.57 18.53 -17.38
CA ILE A 561 -39.72 18.15 -18.77
C ILE A 561 -40.62 19.18 -19.46
N GLY A 562 -40.11 19.74 -20.56
CA GLY A 562 -40.83 20.68 -21.39
C GLY A 562 -42.16 20.12 -21.84
N SER A 563 -43.14 20.99 -22.13
CA SER A 563 -44.42 20.52 -22.66
C SER A 563 -44.19 19.75 -23.95
N PRO A 564 -44.71 18.52 -24.09
CA PRO A 564 -44.88 17.98 -25.42
C PRO A 564 -45.65 19.02 -26.24
N ILE A 565 -45.22 19.24 -27.49
CA ILE A 565 -45.93 20.14 -28.41
C ILE A 565 -47.26 19.47 -28.73
N VAL A 566 -48.23 19.63 -27.84
CA VAL A 566 -49.60 19.20 -28.07
C VAL A 566 -50.24 20.33 -28.85
N GLN A 567 -50.53 20.09 -30.12
CA GLN A 567 -51.36 21.00 -30.90
C GLN A 567 -52.70 21.14 -30.15
N THR A 568 -53.00 22.35 -29.71
CA THR A 568 -54.17 22.68 -28.86
C THR A 568 -55.49 22.23 -29.46
N ASP A 569 -55.53 22.06 -30.79
CA ASP A 569 -56.71 21.66 -31.54
C ASP A 569 -57.17 20.21 -31.28
N ASN A 570 -56.36 19.40 -30.58
CA ASN A 570 -56.61 17.98 -30.31
C ASN A 570 -56.75 17.62 -28.81
N VAL A 571 -56.95 18.61 -27.93
CA VAL A 571 -57.10 18.38 -26.47
C VAL A 571 -58.58 18.38 -26.11
N ASP A 572 -59.09 17.29 -25.55
CA ASP A 572 -60.48 17.25 -25.09
C ASP A 572 -60.73 18.16 -23.86
N GLU A 573 -62.00 18.52 -23.62
CA GLU A 573 -62.39 19.42 -22.53
C GLU A 573 -61.94 18.92 -21.15
N LYS A 574 -61.95 17.58 -20.96
CA LYS A 574 -61.50 16.92 -19.73
C LYS A 574 -60.00 17.08 -19.51
N SER A 575 -59.21 17.03 -20.57
CA SER A 575 -57.76 17.25 -20.54
C SER A 575 -57.42 18.71 -20.26
N LEU A 576 -58.20 19.66 -20.76
CA LEU A 576 -58.08 21.08 -20.39
C LEU A 576 -58.38 21.29 -18.90
N GLU A 577 -59.44 20.68 -18.36
CA GLU A 577 -59.74 20.74 -16.92
C GLU A 577 -58.61 20.13 -16.07
N ASN A 578 -57.99 19.03 -16.53
CA ASN A 578 -56.83 18.43 -15.87
C ASN A 578 -55.62 19.36 -15.88
N ILE A 579 -55.35 20.04 -17.01
CA ILE A 579 -54.26 21.02 -17.16
C ILE A 579 -54.46 22.19 -16.20
N ASP A 580 -55.66 22.76 -16.16
CA ASP A 580 -55.99 23.89 -15.29
C ASP A 580 -55.90 23.50 -13.81
N THR A 581 -56.43 22.33 -13.46
CA THR A 581 -56.34 21.78 -12.10
C THR A 581 -54.88 21.55 -11.70
N TYR A 582 -54.06 21.00 -12.60
CA TYR A 582 -52.64 20.80 -12.35
C TYR A 582 -51.91 22.13 -12.17
N THR A 583 -52.12 23.09 -13.08
CA THR A 583 -51.49 24.41 -13.02
C THR A 583 -51.88 25.15 -11.74
N LYS A 584 -53.13 25.01 -11.29
CA LYS A 584 -53.61 25.60 -10.03
C LYS A 584 -53.01 24.93 -8.80
N ASN A 585 -52.89 23.61 -8.80
CA ASN A 585 -52.43 22.84 -7.63
C ASN A 585 -50.90 22.79 -7.49
N PHE A 586 -50.17 22.93 -8.59
CA PHE A 586 -48.71 22.81 -8.60
C PHE A 586 -48.02 24.12 -9.02
N GLY A 587 -48.69 25.07 -9.65
CA GLY A 587 -48.09 26.37 -9.98
C GLY A 587 -46.93 26.32 -10.99
N ILE A 588 -46.84 25.24 -11.78
CA ILE A 588 -45.86 25.06 -12.86
C ILE A 588 -46.47 25.61 -14.16
N ASP A 589 -45.74 26.49 -14.84
CA ASP A 589 -46.20 27.11 -16.09
C ASP A 589 -46.10 26.13 -17.26
N TRP A 590 -47.26 25.70 -17.79
CA TRP A 590 -47.32 24.84 -18.98
C TRP A 590 -46.66 25.45 -20.22
N TYR A 591 -46.51 26.77 -20.30
CA TYR A 591 -45.90 27.45 -21.46
C TYR A 591 -44.38 27.60 -21.34
N SER A 592 -43.77 27.20 -20.23
CA SER A 592 -42.31 27.22 -20.11
C SER A 592 -41.69 26.18 -21.06
N GLN A 593 -41.00 26.66 -22.10
CA GLN A 593 -40.24 25.82 -23.03
C GLN A 593 -38.98 25.33 -22.30
N SER A 594 -38.91 24.03 -22.02
CA SER A 594 -37.65 23.36 -21.67
C SER A 594 -37.43 22.14 -22.57
N SER A 595 -36.25 21.53 -22.38
CA SER A 595 -35.53 20.48 -23.12
C SER A 595 -36.27 19.46 -24.00
N ASN A 596 -35.47 18.79 -24.84
CA ASN A 596 -35.82 17.72 -25.76
C ASN A 596 -36.47 16.52 -25.01
N SER A 597 -37.81 16.51 -24.92
CA SER A 597 -38.58 15.58 -24.08
C SER A 597 -38.39 14.09 -24.36
N GLU A 598 -37.98 13.71 -25.59
CA GLU A 598 -37.64 12.33 -25.94
C GLU A 598 -36.31 11.87 -25.32
N PHE A 599 -35.33 12.77 -25.17
CA PHE A 599 -34.06 12.46 -24.53
C PHE A 599 -34.26 12.17 -23.03
N ASP A 600 -34.99 13.05 -22.34
CA ASP A 600 -35.30 12.90 -20.90
C ASP A 600 -36.08 11.61 -20.63
N LYS A 601 -36.96 11.22 -21.56
CA LYS A 601 -37.71 9.96 -21.50
C LYS A 601 -36.79 8.75 -21.61
N HIS A 602 -35.89 8.73 -22.59
CA HIS A 602 -34.97 7.62 -22.82
C HIS A 602 -33.96 7.46 -21.67
N ASP A 603 -33.43 8.56 -21.12
CA ASP A 603 -32.54 8.52 -19.95
C ASP A 603 -33.27 7.96 -18.71
N LEU A 604 -34.46 8.48 -18.40
CA LEU A 604 -35.26 7.98 -17.28
C LEU A 604 -35.57 6.49 -17.43
N GLN A 605 -35.96 6.05 -18.63
CA GLN A 605 -36.24 4.65 -18.92
C GLN A 605 -35.01 3.76 -18.74
N THR A 606 -33.87 4.19 -19.27
CA THR A 606 -32.59 3.45 -19.17
C THR A 606 -32.19 3.27 -17.71
N ARG A 607 -32.28 4.32 -16.90
CA ARG A 607 -31.97 4.28 -15.46
C ARG A 607 -32.92 3.38 -14.69
N LEU A 608 -34.21 3.46 -14.96
CA LEU A 608 -35.18 2.58 -14.33
C LEU A 608 -34.85 1.13 -14.66
N ASN A 609 -34.58 0.78 -15.92
CA ASN A 609 -34.29 -0.59 -16.37
C ASN A 609 -33.04 -1.24 -15.78
N VAL A 610 -32.05 -0.45 -15.38
CA VAL A 610 -30.83 -0.98 -14.72
C VAL A 610 -30.95 -1.05 -13.20
N SER A 611 -32.03 -0.51 -12.61
CA SER A 611 -32.27 -0.54 -11.16
C SER A 611 -32.81 -1.90 -10.68
N ASN A 612 -32.48 -2.26 -9.44
CA ASN A 612 -32.95 -3.48 -8.77
C ASN A 612 -34.37 -3.31 -8.24
N LYS A 613 -34.58 -2.23 -7.48
CA LYS A 613 -35.88 -1.85 -6.94
C LYS A 613 -36.14 -0.39 -7.24
N VAL A 614 -37.36 -0.09 -7.65
CA VAL A 614 -37.86 1.27 -7.78
C VAL A 614 -38.90 1.50 -6.69
N PHE A 615 -38.51 2.22 -5.65
CA PHE A 615 -39.40 2.69 -4.60
C PHE A 615 -40.23 3.85 -5.13
N VAL A 616 -41.54 3.61 -5.18
CA VAL A 616 -42.55 4.57 -5.61
C VAL A 616 -43.61 4.69 -4.53
N MET A 617 -44.23 5.86 -4.44
CA MET A 617 -45.18 6.19 -3.38
C MET A 617 -46.29 5.15 -3.25
N ASP A 618 -46.97 4.84 -4.37
CA ASP A 618 -48.07 3.88 -4.44
C ASP A 618 -48.27 3.31 -5.86
N LYS A 619 -49.25 2.41 -6.01
CA LYS A 619 -49.59 1.76 -7.28
C LYS A 619 -50.18 2.71 -8.33
N SER A 620 -50.84 3.79 -7.92
CA SER A 620 -51.43 4.78 -8.83
C SER A 620 -50.33 5.60 -9.51
N LYS A 621 -49.34 6.03 -8.72
CA LYS A 621 -48.11 6.64 -9.24
C LYS A 621 -47.40 5.66 -10.16
N HIS A 622 -47.11 4.44 -9.74
CA HIS A 622 -46.50 3.43 -10.63
C HIS A 622 -47.22 3.31 -11.99
N GLN A 623 -48.55 3.18 -12.01
CA GLN A 623 -49.30 3.07 -13.26
C GLN A 623 -49.16 4.31 -14.16
N SER A 624 -49.12 5.51 -13.56
CA SER A 624 -48.90 6.76 -14.29
C SER A 624 -47.51 6.81 -14.94
N LEU A 625 -46.48 6.30 -14.25
CA LEU A 625 -45.12 6.17 -14.79
C LEU A 625 -45.07 5.20 -15.97
N LEU A 626 -45.70 4.03 -15.84
CA LEU A 626 -45.77 3.05 -16.91
C LEU A 626 -46.51 3.57 -18.13
N ASN A 627 -47.60 4.33 -17.93
CA ASN A 627 -48.33 4.96 -19.03
C ASN A 627 -47.44 5.96 -19.79
N TYR A 628 -46.62 6.75 -19.09
CA TYR A 628 -45.64 7.65 -19.71
C TYR A 628 -44.55 6.88 -20.47
N LEU A 629 -44.01 5.82 -19.87
CA LEU A 629 -42.93 4.99 -20.44
C LEU A 629 -43.42 3.89 -21.38
N LYS A 630 -44.72 3.86 -21.74
CA LYS A 630 -45.33 2.87 -22.64
C LYS A 630 -45.12 1.41 -22.19
N ASN A 631 -45.14 1.16 -20.87
CA ASN A 631 -44.91 -0.15 -20.23
C ASN A 631 -43.52 -0.77 -20.48
N ASP A 632 -42.52 0.02 -20.87
CA ASP A 632 -41.20 -0.48 -21.23
C ASP A 632 -40.18 -0.35 -20.07
N VAL A 633 -40.58 -0.87 -18.90
CA VAL A 633 -39.74 -0.93 -17.70
C VAL A 633 -39.67 -2.36 -17.14
N SER A 634 -38.47 -2.92 -16.99
CA SER A 634 -38.24 -4.30 -16.52
C SER A 634 -38.05 -4.45 -15.01
N SER A 635 -38.00 -3.33 -14.28
CA SER A 635 -37.52 -3.31 -12.89
C SER A 635 -38.59 -3.64 -11.86
N GLY A 636 -38.16 -4.15 -10.70
CA GLY A 636 -39.07 -4.47 -9.60
C GLY A 636 -39.53 -3.21 -8.88
N PHE A 637 -40.84 -2.93 -8.87
CA PHE A 637 -41.38 -1.79 -8.12
C PHE A 637 -41.73 -2.18 -6.68
N VAL A 638 -41.39 -1.29 -5.74
CA VAL A 638 -41.76 -1.39 -4.32
C VAL A 638 -42.65 -0.22 -3.95
N TYR A 639 -43.86 -0.52 -3.48
CA TYR A 639 -44.85 0.48 -3.13
C TYR A 639 -44.71 0.88 -1.65
N LEU A 640 -44.27 2.10 -1.37
CA LEU A 640 -44.05 2.55 0.01
C LEU A 640 -45.34 2.51 0.83
N ALA A 641 -46.49 2.81 0.23
CA ALA A 641 -47.79 2.70 0.88
C ALA A 641 -48.08 1.28 1.39
N ASP A 642 -47.71 0.24 0.64
CA ASP A 642 -47.87 -1.17 1.04
C ASP A 642 -46.94 -1.53 2.23
N LEU A 643 -45.86 -0.76 2.43
CA LEU A 643 -44.97 -0.86 3.59
C LEU A 643 -45.41 0.00 4.79
N GLY A 644 -46.55 0.70 4.68
CA GLY A 644 -47.12 1.54 5.72
C GLY A 644 -46.68 3.01 5.70
N PHE A 645 -46.05 3.46 4.60
CA PHE A 645 -45.79 4.88 4.39
C PHE A 645 -47.10 5.64 4.26
N LYS A 646 -47.26 6.70 5.05
CA LYS A 646 -48.40 7.63 4.97
C LYS A 646 -47.89 8.97 4.50
N PHE A 647 -47.99 9.20 3.20
CA PHE A 647 -47.50 10.41 2.58
C PHE A 647 -48.21 11.65 3.16
N LYS A 648 -47.42 12.60 3.64
CA LYS A 648 -47.86 13.92 4.08
C LYS A 648 -47.08 14.95 3.27
N PRO A 649 -47.68 15.60 2.26
CA PRO A 649 -46.97 16.54 1.41
C PRO A 649 -46.38 17.68 2.23
N LYS A 650 -45.15 18.10 1.91
CA LYS A 650 -44.60 19.35 2.43
C LYS A 650 -45.47 20.47 1.84
N MET A 651 -46.04 21.30 2.72
CA MET A 651 -46.88 22.43 2.30
C MET A 651 -46.05 23.61 1.74
N THR A 652 -44.73 23.49 1.73
CA THR A 652 -43.80 24.51 1.26
C THR A 652 -42.69 23.84 0.45
N THR A 653 -42.37 24.40 -0.72
CA THR A 653 -41.32 23.92 -1.62
C THR A 653 -40.26 24.99 -1.86
N ASN A 654 -38.99 24.60 -1.89
CA ASN A 654 -37.89 25.46 -2.33
C ASN A 654 -37.59 25.31 -3.84
N CYS A 655 -38.35 24.48 -4.55
CA CYS A 655 -38.13 24.23 -5.98
C CYS A 655 -38.41 25.50 -6.80
N ARG A 656 -37.40 25.94 -7.56
CA ARG A 656 -37.45 27.18 -8.37
C ARG A 656 -38.48 27.13 -9.51
N ASN A 657 -39.00 25.95 -9.82
CA ASN A 657 -39.95 25.74 -10.92
C ASN A 657 -41.41 26.05 -10.53
N HIS A 658 -41.68 26.33 -9.25
CA HIS A 658 -43.01 26.67 -8.76
C HIS A 658 -43.15 28.17 -8.52
N LYS A 659 -44.24 28.77 -9.01
CA LYS A 659 -44.52 30.22 -8.82
C LYS A 659 -44.85 30.60 -7.38
N GLU A 660 -45.54 29.72 -6.64
CA GLU A 660 -45.90 29.90 -5.23
C GLU A 660 -45.23 28.84 -4.35
N HIS A 661 -44.14 29.20 -3.68
CA HIS A 661 -43.39 28.30 -2.79
C HIS A 661 -44.15 27.85 -1.54
N SER A 662 -45.22 28.54 -1.13
CA SER A 662 -45.87 28.35 0.18
C SER A 662 -47.13 27.47 0.17
N LYS A 663 -47.52 26.93 -0.98
CA LYS A 663 -48.74 26.10 -1.11
C LYS A 663 -48.58 24.86 -1.98
N ASN A 664 -47.42 24.69 -2.61
CA ASN A 664 -47.22 23.69 -3.63
C ASN A 664 -46.25 22.62 -3.14
N ASN A 665 -46.48 21.40 -3.64
CA ASN A 665 -45.70 20.22 -3.36
C ASN A 665 -44.92 19.83 -4.61
N CYS A 666 -43.59 19.78 -4.52
CA CYS A 666 -42.71 19.44 -5.64
C CYS A 666 -42.32 17.96 -5.61
N ALA A 667 -42.00 17.37 -6.77
CA ALA A 667 -41.47 16.02 -6.84
C ALA A 667 -40.23 15.83 -5.95
N ILE A 668 -39.30 16.80 -5.90
CA ILE A 668 -38.08 16.69 -5.06
C ILE A 668 -38.42 16.56 -3.57
N ASP A 669 -39.35 17.39 -3.09
CA ASP A 669 -39.79 17.39 -1.69
C ASP A 669 -40.43 16.05 -1.33
N ASN A 670 -41.15 15.44 -2.29
CA ASN A 670 -41.79 14.15 -2.08
C ASN A 670 -40.77 13.03 -1.95
N VAL A 671 -39.75 13.02 -2.82
CA VAL A 671 -38.71 12.00 -2.74
C VAL A 671 -37.88 12.16 -1.46
N GLU A 672 -37.60 13.39 -1.01
CA GLU A 672 -36.97 13.63 0.29
C GLU A 672 -37.78 13.03 1.45
N VAL A 673 -39.09 13.29 1.50
CA VAL A 673 -39.98 12.72 2.54
C VAL A 673 -40.04 11.19 2.46
N MET A 674 -40.08 10.63 1.25
CA MET A 674 -40.03 9.18 1.04
C MET A 674 -38.70 8.59 1.54
N LEU A 675 -37.60 9.28 1.30
CA LEU A 675 -36.26 8.86 1.68
C LEU A 675 -36.05 8.93 3.21
N GLU A 676 -36.41 10.05 3.84
CA GLU A 676 -36.37 10.21 5.31
C GLU A 676 -37.12 9.06 5.99
N TRP A 677 -38.31 8.71 5.47
CA TRP A 677 -39.08 7.60 6.00
C TRP A 677 -38.43 6.23 5.80
N LEU A 678 -37.78 6.00 4.65
CA LEU A 678 -37.06 4.76 4.37
C LEU A 678 -35.87 4.58 5.31
N VAL A 679 -35.08 5.64 5.53
CA VAL A 679 -33.93 5.64 6.45
C VAL A 679 -34.39 5.36 7.88
N ASP A 680 -35.40 6.09 8.37
CA ASP A 680 -35.96 5.88 9.71
C ASP A 680 -36.47 4.45 9.92
N ARG A 681 -37.14 3.89 8.90
CA ARG A 681 -37.66 2.54 8.97
C ARG A 681 -36.55 1.49 8.97
N PHE A 682 -35.49 1.70 8.18
CA PHE A 682 -34.35 0.79 8.15
C PHE A 682 -33.61 0.80 9.49
N GLU A 683 -33.38 1.98 10.08
CA GLU A 683 -32.79 2.07 11.43
C GLU A 683 -33.60 1.32 12.48
N GLN A 684 -34.94 1.42 12.44
CA GLN A 684 -35.80 0.69 13.36
C GLN A 684 -35.70 -0.84 13.18
N ILE A 685 -35.51 -1.31 11.94
CA ILE A 685 -35.29 -2.73 11.64
C ILE A 685 -33.90 -3.17 12.12
N SER A 686 -32.86 -2.38 11.89
CA SER A 686 -31.48 -2.65 12.34
C SER A 686 -31.38 -2.70 13.86
N ARG A 687 -32.03 -1.79 14.58
CA ARG A 687 -32.09 -1.81 16.05
C ARG A 687 -32.83 -3.04 16.59
N LYS A 688 -33.88 -3.51 15.91
CA LYS A 688 -34.63 -4.71 16.30
C LYS A 688 -33.91 -6.01 15.99
N SER A 689 -33.06 -6.02 14.97
CA SER A 689 -32.26 -7.19 14.57
C SER A 689 -30.96 -7.33 15.37
N GLY A 690 -30.62 -6.37 16.25
CA GLY A 690 -29.41 -6.42 17.06
C GLY A 690 -28.13 -6.12 16.28
N LEU A 691 -28.24 -5.57 15.06
CA LEU A 691 -27.10 -5.08 14.30
C LEU A 691 -26.45 -3.94 15.09
N LYS A 692 -25.22 -4.16 15.57
CA LYS A 692 -24.44 -3.15 16.31
C LYS A 692 -24.25 -1.93 15.41
N THR A 693 -24.41 -0.74 15.98
CA THR A 693 -24.00 0.49 15.31
C THR A 693 -22.51 0.41 14.96
N PRO A 694 -22.10 0.83 13.75
CA PRO A 694 -20.72 0.72 13.32
C PRO A 694 -19.77 1.42 14.31
N GLU A 695 -18.69 0.74 14.70
CA GLU A 695 -17.74 1.26 15.68
C GLU A 695 -17.09 2.54 15.14
N LYS A 696 -17.12 3.66 15.88
CA LYS A 696 -16.34 4.87 15.51
C LYS A 696 -15.08 4.98 16.36
N HIS A 697 -13.91 5.07 15.72
CA HIS A 697 -12.61 5.25 16.36
C HIS A 697 -12.12 6.68 16.11
N ILE A 698 -11.79 7.42 17.16
CA ILE A 698 -11.40 8.84 17.02
C ILE A 698 -10.00 9.06 17.57
N ILE A 699 -9.11 9.64 16.76
CA ILE A 699 -7.74 10.01 17.14
C ILE A 699 -7.75 11.47 17.61
N VAL A 700 -7.23 11.73 18.81
CA VAL A 700 -7.33 13.03 19.47
C VAL A 700 -5.96 13.54 19.90
N ASP A 701 -5.65 14.78 19.51
CA ASP A 701 -4.51 15.53 20.05
C ASP A 701 -4.90 16.98 20.36
N PHE A 702 -4.36 17.53 21.44
CA PHE A 702 -4.65 18.89 21.85
C PHE A 702 -3.52 19.55 22.64
N PHE A 703 -3.53 20.88 22.67
CA PHE A 703 -2.66 21.66 23.54
C PHE A 703 -3.45 22.21 24.72
N GLY A 704 -2.94 21.96 25.92
CA GLY A 704 -3.44 22.58 27.13
C GLY A 704 -2.68 23.86 27.46
N CYS A 705 -3.33 24.78 28.16
CA CYS A 705 -2.69 25.95 28.76
C CYS A 705 -3.07 26.05 30.24
N SER A 706 -2.19 26.64 31.04
CA SER A 706 -2.45 26.84 32.48
C SER A 706 -3.32 28.07 32.65
N ILE A 707 -4.44 27.92 33.35
CA ILE A 707 -5.26 29.04 33.84
C ILE A 707 -4.88 29.34 35.30
N LYS A 708 -5.37 30.46 35.86
CA LYS A 708 -5.17 30.78 37.29
C LYS A 708 -5.64 29.61 38.16
N ASP A 709 -5.03 29.47 39.34
CA ASP A 709 -5.32 28.43 40.33
C ASP A 709 -4.88 27.00 39.94
N HIS A 710 -3.83 26.88 39.12
CA HIS A 710 -3.21 25.59 38.73
C HIS A 710 -4.13 24.62 37.97
N HIS A 711 -5.22 25.12 37.40
CA HIS A 711 -6.03 24.32 36.49
C HIS A 711 -5.40 24.34 35.08
N PHE A 712 -5.41 23.18 34.42
CA PHE A 712 -5.03 23.04 33.01
C PHE A 712 -6.31 22.99 32.19
N ALA A 713 -6.42 23.83 31.16
CA ALA A 713 -7.53 23.86 30.22
C ALA A 713 -7.08 23.41 28.83
N ILE A 714 -7.97 22.82 28.02
CA ILE A 714 -7.72 22.56 26.59
C ILE A 714 -7.91 23.87 25.83
N CYS A 715 -6.89 24.31 25.09
CA CYS A 715 -6.88 25.62 24.44
C CYS A 715 -6.93 25.49 22.90
N LYS A 716 -6.37 24.40 22.36
CA LYS A 716 -6.48 24.04 20.93
C LYS A 716 -6.72 22.55 20.80
N PHE A 717 -7.74 22.16 20.05
CA PHE A 717 -8.19 20.76 19.95
C PHE A 717 -8.15 20.26 18.50
N SER A 718 -7.91 18.97 18.32
CA SER A 718 -7.97 18.23 17.05
C SER A 718 -8.45 16.81 17.32
N ALA A 719 -9.53 16.42 16.66
CA ALA A 719 -10.01 15.04 16.62
C ALA A 719 -10.25 14.61 15.18
N ILE A 720 -9.71 13.45 14.81
CA ILE A 720 -9.82 12.86 13.48
C ILE A 720 -10.50 11.51 13.59
N ILE A 721 -11.60 11.31 12.87
CA ILE A 721 -12.29 10.01 12.80
C ILE A 721 -11.43 9.08 11.95
N ALA A 722 -10.94 7.99 12.55
CA ALA A 722 -9.98 7.08 11.92
C ALA A 722 -10.61 6.25 10.80
N ASN A 723 -11.90 5.98 10.92
CA ASN A 723 -12.69 5.13 10.07
C ASN A 723 -13.95 5.86 9.58
N LYS A 724 -13.75 7.00 8.89
CA LYS A 724 -14.85 7.71 8.23
C LYS A 724 -15.59 6.77 7.28
N ARG A 725 -16.90 6.65 7.46
CA ARG A 725 -17.79 5.85 6.60
C ARG A 725 -18.75 6.74 5.83
N THR A 726 -19.08 7.92 6.36
CA THR A 726 -20.05 8.84 5.75
C THR A 726 -19.50 10.25 5.61
N PRO A 727 -20.08 11.08 4.72
CA PRO A 727 -19.76 12.52 4.66
C PRO A 727 -20.01 13.25 5.99
N ASP A 728 -20.96 12.76 6.81
CA ASP A 728 -21.24 13.32 8.15
C ASP A 728 -20.16 12.99 9.20
N ASP A 729 -19.19 12.12 8.88
CA ASP A 729 -18.02 11.88 9.73
C ASP A 729 -17.04 13.05 9.63
N VAL A 730 -17.44 14.15 10.25
CA VAL A 730 -16.69 15.40 10.27
C VAL A 730 -15.62 15.34 11.35
N ASN A 731 -14.40 15.73 10.98
CA ASN A 731 -13.30 15.90 11.92
C ASN A 731 -13.52 17.18 12.74
N LEU A 732 -13.23 17.17 14.03
CA LEU A 732 -13.42 18.32 14.90
C LEU A 732 -12.12 19.07 15.16
N PHE A 733 -12.10 20.36 14.82
CA PHE A 733 -10.98 21.26 15.11
C PHE A 733 -11.53 22.57 15.68
N PHE A 734 -11.05 22.98 16.87
CA PHE A 734 -11.45 24.27 17.44
C PHE A 734 -10.34 24.87 18.31
N SER A 735 -10.50 26.16 18.61
CA SER A 735 -9.70 26.87 19.62
C SER A 735 -10.62 27.47 20.67
N VAL A 736 -10.19 27.45 21.93
CA VAL A 736 -10.99 27.95 23.05
C VAL A 736 -10.52 29.35 23.41
N LYS A 737 -11.44 30.31 23.43
CA LYS A 737 -11.18 31.67 23.92
C LYS A 737 -11.23 31.65 25.45
N ILE A 738 -10.13 32.06 26.07
CA ILE A 738 -10.06 32.27 27.52
C ILE A 738 -10.31 33.75 27.77
N SER A 739 -11.35 34.06 28.54
CA SER A 739 -11.77 35.44 28.83
C SER A 739 -10.62 36.23 29.47
N ALA A 740 -10.38 37.45 28.98
CA ALA A 740 -9.26 38.30 29.40
C ALA A 740 -9.28 38.69 30.90
N SER A 741 -10.42 38.51 31.59
CA SER A 741 -10.52 38.68 33.04
C SER A 741 -9.66 37.68 33.84
N ASP A 742 -9.28 36.54 33.24
CA ASP A 742 -8.68 35.43 33.97
C ASP A 742 -7.15 35.34 33.83
N ASN A 743 -6.47 36.13 33.00
CA ASN A 743 -5.02 36.34 33.15
C ASN A 743 -4.45 37.53 32.37
N ALA A 744 -3.52 38.23 33.03
CA ALA A 744 -2.68 39.29 32.50
C ALA A 744 -1.52 38.69 31.67
N ALA A 745 -1.75 38.50 30.38
CA ALA A 745 -0.72 38.58 29.33
C ALA A 745 -1.48 38.69 28.00
N GLN A 746 -1.44 39.88 27.40
CA GLN A 746 -2.03 40.14 26.10
C GLN A 746 -1.41 39.22 25.04
N VAL A 747 -2.26 38.43 24.38
CA VAL A 747 -2.06 38.02 22.99
C VAL A 747 -3.42 38.16 22.30
N GLU A 748 -3.62 39.24 21.57
CA GLU A 748 -4.67 39.40 20.53
C GLU A 748 -4.04 39.21 19.14
N PRO A 749 -4.82 39.06 18.04
CA PRO A 749 -5.63 37.90 17.69
C PRO A 749 -5.10 37.23 16.40
N THR A 750 -5.42 35.94 16.26
CA THR A 750 -5.23 35.11 15.07
C THR A 750 -5.91 35.68 13.82
N MET A 751 -5.15 35.86 12.74
CA MET A 751 -5.70 35.89 11.37
C MET A 751 -6.27 34.50 11.03
N GLN A 752 -7.54 34.44 10.63
CA GLN A 752 -8.10 33.30 9.92
C GLN A 752 -7.61 33.37 8.46
N ASP A 753 -6.88 32.36 8.00
CA ASP A 753 -6.49 32.23 6.59
C ASP A 753 -7.30 31.09 5.95
N ASP A 754 -8.35 31.48 5.22
CA ASP A 754 -9.23 30.57 4.47
C ASP A 754 -8.49 29.74 3.41
N ARG A 755 -7.23 30.10 3.05
CA ARG A 755 -6.42 29.34 2.07
C ARG A 755 -5.85 28.04 2.60
N PHE A 756 -5.57 27.93 3.91
CA PHE A 756 -5.04 26.70 4.50
C PHE A 756 -6.06 25.55 4.44
N HIS A 757 -7.33 25.87 4.66
CA HIS A 757 -8.44 24.92 4.65
C HIS A 757 -8.71 24.33 3.26
N LYS A 758 -8.62 25.18 2.22
CA LYS A 758 -8.89 24.80 0.83
C LYS A 758 -7.82 23.88 0.23
N ASN A 759 -6.58 23.95 0.70
CA ASN A 759 -5.46 23.16 0.17
C ASN A 759 -5.24 21.81 0.89
N ASN A 760 -5.90 21.57 2.02
CA ASN A 760 -5.64 20.39 2.88
C ASN A 760 -6.85 19.46 3.06
N GLU A 761 -7.94 19.68 2.32
CA GLU A 761 -9.18 18.88 2.43
C GLU A 761 -9.70 18.76 3.87
N ILE A 762 -9.53 19.83 4.67
CA ILE A 762 -9.99 19.86 6.06
C ILE A 762 -11.45 20.26 6.06
N ASP A 763 -12.32 19.26 6.10
CA ASP A 763 -13.79 19.39 6.04
C ASP A 763 -14.43 19.93 7.36
N GLY A 764 -13.72 20.75 8.12
CA GLY A 764 -14.11 21.17 9.47
C GLY A 764 -14.19 22.68 9.65
N THR A 765 -15.30 23.16 10.22
CA THR A 765 -15.42 24.53 10.75
C THR A 765 -14.51 24.70 11.96
N VAL A 766 -13.57 25.65 11.90
CA VAL A 766 -12.80 26.05 13.09
C VAL A 766 -13.74 26.81 14.02
N LEU A 767 -14.32 26.10 14.97
CA LEU A 767 -15.16 26.72 15.98
C LEU A 767 -14.26 27.52 16.95
N THR A 768 -14.76 28.67 17.36
CA THR A 768 -14.20 29.41 18.48
C THR A 768 -15.24 29.42 19.59
N THR A 769 -14.94 28.76 20.69
CA THR A 769 -15.89 28.55 21.80
C THR A 769 -15.36 29.13 23.10
N HIS A 770 -16.25 29.37 24.06
CA HIS A 770 -15.87 29.69 25.43
C HIS A 770 -15.59 28.41 26.23
N LEU A 771 -14.79 28.52 27.29
CA LEU A 771 -14.32 27.38 28.09
C LEU A 771 -15.48 26.62 28.76
N GLU A 772 -16.57 27.31 29.12
CA GLU A 772 -17.73 26.73 29.79
C GLU A 772 -18.54 25.80 28.88
N GLN A 773 -18.49 26.02 27.57
CA GLN A 773 -19.20 25.21 26.56
C GLN A 773 -18.42 23.96 26.14
N LEU A 774 -17.14 23.89 26.53
CA LEU A 774 -16.23 22.84 26.07
C LEU A 774 -16.66 21.42 26.47
N PRO A 775 -17.13 21.15 27.71
CA PRO A 775 -17.63 19.83 28.07
C PRO A 775 -18.82 19.39 27.20
N GLU A 776 -19.78 20.28 26.92
CA GLU A 776 -20.98 19.96 26.13
C GLU A 776 -20.61 19.61 24.68
N ILE A 777 -19.79 20.44 24.03
CA ILE A 777 -19.31 20.20 22.65
C ILE A 777 -18.58 18.85 22.55
N LEU A 778 -17.69 18.57 23.50
CA LEU A 778 -16.91 17.33 23.48
C LEU A 778 -17.79 16.10 23.76
N ASN A 779 -18.72 16.18 24.72
CA ASN A 779 -19.64 15.07 25.01
C ASN A 779 -20.54 14.76 23.81
N ASP A 780 -21.10 15.77 23.15
CA ASP A 780 -21.92 15.55 21.96
C ASP A 780 -21.11 14.96 20.81
N TYR A 781 -19.88 15.45 20.58
CA TYR A 781 -19.00 14.93 19.54
C TYR A 781 -18.54 13.49 19.79
N PHE A 782 -18.26 13.13 21.05
CA PHE A 782 -17.77 11.79 21.41
C PHE A 782 -18.87 10.78 21.73
N LYS A 783 -20.14 11.20 21.79
CA LYS A 783 -21.29 10.31 21.99
C LYS A 783 -21.33 9.09 21.05
N PRO A 784 -21.02 9.18 19.74
CA PRO A 784 -20.99 8.01 18.87
C PRO A 784 -19.64 7.26 18.89
N ALA A 785 -18.64 7.71 19.65
CA ALA A 785 -17.32 7.09 19.67
C ALA A 785 -17.30 5.81 20.50
N THR A 786 -16.76 4.73 19.93
CA THR A 786 -16.49 3.49 20.67
C THR A 786 -15.13 3.53 21.37
N HIS A 787 -14.15 4.18 20.72
CA HIS A 787 -12.77 4.28 21.20
C HIS A 787 -12.20 5.67 20.88
N ILE A 788 -11.51 6.26 21.84
CA ILE A 788 -10.85 7.55 21.70
C ILE A 788 -9.35 7.36 21.95
N TYR A 789 -8.50 7.63 20.97
CA TYR A 789 -7.05 7.42 21.09
C TYR A 789 -6.34 8.75 21.29
N VAL A 790 -5.61 8.86 22.40
CA VAL A 790 -4.83 10.06 22.76
C VAL A 790 -3.35 9.75 22.78
N LYS A 791 -2.51 10.76 22.59
CA LYS A 791 -1.06 10.58 22.52
C LYS A 791 -0.47 9.89 23.75
N ASN A 792 -0.77 10.44 24.94
CA ASN A 792 -0.13 10.06 26.18
C ASN A 792 -1.07 10.16 27.39
N MET A 793 -0.62 9.61 28.52
CA MET A 793 -1.39 9.51 29.76
C MET A 793 -1.79 10.89 30.33
N SER A 794 -0.99 11.93 30.12
CA SER A 794 -1.32 13.28 30.59
C SER A 794 -2.50 13.87 29.81
N LYS A 795 -2.54 13.64 28.48
CA LYS A 795 -3.68 14.05 27.66
C LYS A 795 -4.93 13.23 27.96
N GLN A 796 -4.78 11.91 28.19
CA GLN A 796 -5.90 11.08 28.65
C GLN A 796 -6.59 11.67 29.87
N LYS A 797 -5.84 11.90 30.96
CA LYS A 797 -6.38 12.45 32.20
C LYS A 797 -6.99 13.84 32.07
N LEU A 798 -6.47 14.65 31.14
CA LEU A 798 -7.02 15.97 30.89
C LEU A 798 -8.34 15.86 30.10
N LEU A 799 -8.44 14.95 29.13
CA LEU A 799 -9.67 14.71 28.38
C LEU A 799 -10.79 14.11 29.26
N GLU A 800 -10.44 13.15 30.13
CA GLU A 800 -11.36 12.54 31.11
C GLU A 800 -12.02 13.59 32.02
N ARG A 801 -11.37 14.73 32.28
CA ARG A 801 -11.98 15.82 33.07
C ARG A 801 -13.11 16.55 32.34
N TYR A 802 -13.15 16.50 31.01
CA TYR A 802 -14.16 17.19 30.20
C TYR A 802 -15.32 16.28 29.80
N ILE A 803 -15.03 15.01 29.50
CA ILE A 803 -16.03 14.06 28.99
C ILE A 803 -16.29 12.87 29.92
N GLY A 804 -15.68 12.84 31.09
CA GLY A 804 -15.82 11.74 32.04
C GLY A 804 -14.96 10.51 31.71
N GLU A 805 -15.02 9.51 32.60
CA GLU A 805 -14.25 8.25 32.52
C GLU A 805 -15.05 7.12 31.81
N GLU A 806 -16.31 7.39 31.46
CA GLU A 806 -17.20 6.45 30.78
C GLU A 806 -16.78 6.15 29.33
N HIS A 807 -16.03 7.05 28.70
CA HIS A 807 -15.49 6.83 27.36
C HIS A 807 -14.25 5.94 27.40
N ASN A 808 -14.11 5.05 26.41
CA ASN A 808 -12.94 4.20 26.29
C ASN A 808 -11.75 4.97 25.69
N ILE A 809 -10.97 5.65 26.55
CA ILE A 809 -9.83 6.46 26.14
C ILE A 809 -8.53 5.65 26.24
N ILE A 810 -7.83 5.49 25.11
CA ILE A 810 -6.62 4.67 24.95
C ILE A 810 -5.40 5.55 24.66
N CYS A 811 -4.35 5.36 25.46
CA CYS A 811 -3.06 6.03 25.30
C CYS A 811 -2.18 5.34 24.22
N LEU A 812 -1.87 6.02 23.12
CA LEU A 812 -1.04 5.42 22.04
C LEU A 812 0.41 5.15 22.46
N GLU A 813 1.01 5.98 23.32
CA GLU A 813 2.36 5.72 23.84
C GLU A 813 2.45 4.40 24.62
N SER A 814 1.35 3.96 25.27
CA SER A 814 1.31 2.66 25.95
C SER A 814 1.26 1.49 24.97
N LEU A 815 0.78 1.74 23.74
CA LEU A 815 0.77 0.79 22.61
C LEU A 815 2.07 0.83 21.79
N GLY A 816 3.07 1.62 22.20
CA GLY A 816 4.38 1.69 21.54
C GLY A 816 4.53 2.81 20.53
N TYR A 817 3.54 3.71 20.40
CA TYR A 817 3.69 4.92 19.60
C TYR A 817 4.84 5.78 20.14
N LYS A 818 5.78 6.14 19.26
CA LYS A 818 6.87 7.06 19.57
C LYS A 818 6.76 8.26 18.66
N SER A 819 6.42 9.41 19.23
CA SER A 819 6.37 10.67 18.50
C SER A 819 7.74 10.96 17.89
N LYS A 820 7.87 10.87 16.57
CA LYS A 820 8.98 11.51 15.86
C LYS A 820 8.70 13.03 15.85
N ARG A 821 9.75 13.84 16.01
CA ARG A 821 9.62 15.27 15.71
C ARG A 821 9.44 15.37 14.20
N VAL A 822 8.23 15.62 13.75
CA VAL A 822 7.96 15.99 12.37
C VAL A 822 8.14 17.50 12.32
N GLY A 823 9.23 17.96 11.69
CA GLY A 823 9.27 19.33 11.20
C GLY A 823 8.42 19.32 9.95
N SER A 824 7.22 19.92 10.01
CA SER A 824 6.42 20.13 8.81
C SER A 824 6.68 21.56 8.33
N ASP A 825 7.05 21.69 7.05
CA ASP A 825 7.17 22.97 6.36
C ASP A 825 5.79 23.48 5.88
N GLU A 826 4.74 22.67 6.01
CA GLU A 826 3.40 22.89 5.43
C GLU A 826 2.47 23.75 6.29
N CYS A 827 2.83 24.06 7.55
CA CYS A 827 2.01 24.85 8.46
C CYS A 827 2.70 26.19 8.78
N THR A 828 2.35 27.26 8.06
CA THR A 828 2.74 28.66 8.36
C THR A 828 1.54 29.46 8.92
N PRO A 829 1.71 30.41 9.87
CA PRO A 829 2.89 30.73 10.66
C PRO A 829 2.71 30.26 12.12
N HIS A 830 3.50 29.28 12.54
CA HIS A 830 3.86 29.22 13.96
C HIS A 830 4.94 30.28 14.17
N GLU A 831 4.65 31.31 14.97
CA GLU A 831 5.62 32.41 15.27
C GLU A 831 6.92 31.91 15.91
N GLU A 832 6.97 30.65 16.32
CA GLU A 832 8.15 29.98 16.85
C GLU A 832 8.38 28.65 16.12
N ASN A 833 9.60 28.46 15.57
CA ASN A 833 10.10 27.23 14.90
C ASN A 833 10.12 25.96 15.79
N HIS A 834 9.45 25.97 16.94
CA HIS A 834 9.42 24.90 17.93
C HIS A 834 8.01 24.41 18.26
N VAL A 835 6.96 25.04 17.74
CA VAL A 835 5.58 24.61 17.98
C VAL A 835 5.18 23.57 16.94
N ILE A 836 5.06 22.32 17.38
CA ILE A 836 4.57 21.21 16.55
C ILE A 836 3.08 21.44 16.25
N CYS A 837 2.70 21.46 14.97
CA CYS A 837 1.31 21.54 14.55
C CYS A 837 0.50 20.34 15.09
N ARG A 838 -0.58 20.60 15.83
CA ARG A 838 -1.45 19.54 16.40
C ARG A 838 -2.16 18.73 15.32
N ILE A 839 -2.52 19.35 14.20
CA ILE A 839 -3.22 18.69 13.09
C ILE A 839 -2.27 17.66 12.47
N ASP A 840 -1.03 18.07 12.20
CA ASP A 840 0.00 17.17 11.70
C ASP A 840 0.34 16.07 12.71
N HIS A 841 0.32 16.41 14.01
CA HIS A 841 0.51 15.40 15.06
C HIS A 841 -0.62 14.36 15.08
N SER A 842 -1.87 14.79 15.01
CA SER A 842 -3.04 13.92 14.88
C SER A 842 -3.00 13.08 13.60
N LYS A 843 -2.57 13.64 12.46
CA LYS A 843 -2.37 12.91 11.19
C LYS A 843 -1.28 11.83 11.34
N ASN A 844 -0.18 12.15 12.01
CA ASN A 844 0.88 11.18 12.31
C ASN A 844 0.41 10.06 13.25
N MET A 845 -0.38 10.41 14.27
CA MET A 845 -1.02 9.42 15.14
C MET A 845 -1.98 8.53 14.36
N LEU A 846 -2.79 9.09 13.45
CA LEU A 846 -3.68 8.33 12.58
C LEU A 846 -2.92 7.40 11.64
N HIS A 847 -1.85 7.87 11.02
CA HIS A 847 -1.01 7.04 10.16
C HIS A 847 -0.41 5.87 10.93
N TRP A 848 0.15 6.12 12.11
CA TRP A 848 0.64 5.06 12.99
C TRP A 848 -0.48 4.10 13.41
N PHE A 849 -1.65 4.62 13.76
CA PHE A 849 -2.82 3.82 14.12
C PHE A 849 -3.24 2.88 12.99
N LYS A 850 -3.37 3.38 11.75
CA LYS A 850 -3.71 2.56 10.59
C LYS A 850 -2.70 1.44 10.36
N LEU A 851 -1.40 1.74 10.45
CA LEU A 851 -0.33 0.75 10.25
C LEU A 851 -0.22 -0.33 11.34
N ASN A 852 -0.62 -0.03 12.59
CA ASN A 852 -0.35 -0.92 13.73
C ASN A 852 -1.61 -1.53 14.34
N ILE A 853 -2.77 -0.91 14.13
CA ILE A 853 -4.06 -1.27 14.75
C ILE A 853 -5.15 -1.44 13.69
N GLY A 854 -5.16 -0.63 12.62
CA GLY A 854 -6.20 -0.66 11.59
C GLY A 854 -6.40 -2.01 10.92
N ASP A 855 -5.31 -2.72 10.59
CA ASP A 855 -5.35 -4.06 10.00
C ASP A 855 -5.94 -5.13 10.94
N PHE A 856 -5.86 -4.91 12.26
CA PHE A 856 -6.46 -5.81 13.25
C PHE A 856 -7.97 -5.56 13.38
N LEU A 857 -8.40 -4.30 13.33
CA LEU A 857 -9.81 -3.92 13.43
C LEU A 857 -10.61 -4.33 12.18
N SER A 858 -10.05 -4.08 10.98
CA SER A 858 -10.68 -4.48 9.71
C SER A 858 -10.95 -5.98 9.63
N LYS A 859 -10.01 -6.81 10.09
CA LYS A 859 -10.17 -8.27 10.13
C LYS A 859 -11.23 -8.74 11.13
N ASN A 860 -11.40 -8.06 12.27
CA ASN A 860 -12.43 -8.41 13.23
C ASN A 860 -13.83 -8.00 12.74
N ASP A 861 -13.95 -6.82 12.10
CA ASP A 861 -15.19 -6.38 11.46
C ASP A 861 -15.62 -7.37 10.37
N GLU A 862 -14.71 -7.88 9.55
CA GLU A 862 -15.02 -8.89 8.53
C GLU A 862 -15.46 -10.24 9.14
N ILE A 863 -14.82 -10.68 10.22
CA ILE A 863 -15.18 -11.93 10.90
C ILE A 863 -16.56 -11.81 11.59
N GLU A 864 -16.83 -10.70 12.28
CA GLU A 864 -18.15 -10.44 12.91
C GLU A 864 -19.24 -10.26 11.84
N ASN A 865 -19.01 -9.48 10.79
CA ASN A 865 -19.98 -9.30 9.71
C ASN A 865 -20.27 -10.60 8.95
N SER A 866 -19.28 -11.48 8.75
CA SER A 866 -19.52 -12.80 8.14
C SER A 866 -20.38 -13.70 9.02
N ARG A 867 -20.21 -13.63 10.35
CA ARG A 867 -21.03 -14.38 11.32
C ARG A 867 -22.45 -13.85 11.38
N ASP A 868 -22.62 -12.54 11.42
CA ASP A 868 -23.95 -11.92 11.48
C ASP A 868 -24.72 -12.10 10.17
N SER A 869 -24.02 -12.09 9.03
CA SER A 869 -24.62 -12.44 7.73
C SER A 869 -25.05 -13.90 7.68
N GLN A 870 -24.28 -14.82 8.26
CA GLN A 870 -24.65 -16.24 8.36
C GLN A 870 -25.89 -16.43 9.25
N ILE A 871 -25.95 -15.74 10.40
CA ILE A 871 -27.10 -15.78 11.33
C ILE A 871 -28.36 -15.15 10.71
N ALA A 872 -28.21 -14.13 9.87
CA ALA A 872 -29.33 -13.50 9.16
C ALA A 872 -29.84 -14.31 7.95
N VAL A 873 -29.03 -15.22 7.39
CA VAL A 873 -29.44 -16.16 6.35
C VAL A 873 -30.11 -17.41 6.95
N ASP A 874 -29.70 -17.81 8.15
CA ASP A 874 -30.25 -18.96 8.87
C ASP A 874 -31.57 -18.65 9.63
N ASN A 875 -31.95 -17.37 9.78
CA ASN A 875 -33.24 -16.91 10.33
C ASN A 875 -34.16 -16.36 9.25
#